data_AF-A0A916H541-F1
#
_entry.id   AF-A0A916H541-F1
#
_cell.length_a   1.000
_cell.length_b   1.000
_cell.length_c   1.000
_cell.angle_alpha   90.00
_cell.angle_beta   90.00
_cell.angle_gamma   90.00
#
_symmetry.space_group_name_H-M   'P 1'
#
loop_
_entity.id
_entity.type
_entity.pdbx_description
1 polymer ?
#
loop_
_entity_poly.entity_id
_entity_poly.type
_entity_poly.pdbx_seq_one_letter_code
_entity_poly.pdbx_strand_id
1 'polypeptide(L)'
;MIRLPNPKSDIQEYIKIISVINAYVEQQKSTTFSFDDISKSLTQIGNISSQKAFGSKAMVASFREDKSLDSVFNQSKALSEVLRLLGLIVSDENQHTFKITKFGKFVASYLATPRDDFKNEILNLLCHSFLNINYKHPQIIANDSLTVKPFLATLRILPLIENFITKNEFNYFILSLEDDSDGTLKQTATEILTSRVTKDNFQNYKKRILKSSNIAENTASNYTRIPIAFFKSFDLLQKTSLKDVPELSEYLTETNRFIDGNKPSKNTEIYVIAEHGKTVLANFKASINVKFKEIEAEEKDTRIYKALKAITDYYDLTETASKYFSSVFKKLKKESKCFFSFPYQILNGNEIQEFETHLEKLNQQCDLLLLNPYSSKDETIEFYLWKSKKVKISASLNSFPTTGQTKGKFGCVNCRPARCYEYSETELLCNDTTLQEIPDKNPAQVCPVSAISFNSKLFPVLDYDKCVDCGICVSRCPYGVINYQNDILVINQELSRKNLTVKKASESEAIEIYKKYEIALDYVLDNPLMIKTLGKFFTKVQKLKKDEFYPLVRNLFRSLGLKAKVGKSGDTQWRYDAIVVEPLVIPAEIKSPTEDTVINPNSIRQAIENSITIEASHRLVKKGMSAVVALMYSNKRSAAEDMLKDANDLHNMRILLISAVVLAYLNFKNLQNKFTIKDIEFLFKNTIGSFDDYAIKEFWINYLARREELEALDGRAEYFDLKDSLQNQNFKFQDKLKKEVDVFDDVFEMIKAKK
;
A
#
# COMPACT_ATOMS: atom_id res chain seq x y z
N MET A 1 -5.06 -23.53 -26.94
CA MET A 1 -5.20 -23.02 -25.57
C MET A 1 -4.04 -22.10 -25.25
N ILE A 2 -4.36 -20.88 -24.79
CA ILE A 2 -3.50 -19.81 -24.34
C ILE A 2 -2.75 -20.26 -23.07
N ARG A 3 -1.42 -20.14 -23.09
CA ARG A 3 -0.52 -20.61 -22.02
C ARG A 3 0.04 -19.40 -21.28
N LEU A 4 -0.38 -19.19 -20.04
CA LEU A 4 0.13 -18.13 -19.17
C LEU A 4 1.03 -18.73 -18.09
N PRO A 5 2.33 -18.40 -18.06
CA PRO A 5 3.23 -18.93 -17.06
C PRO A 5 2.84 -18.44 -15.66
N ASN A 6 3.17 -19.21 -14.62
CA ASN A 6 2.64 -19.02 -13.26
C ASN A 6 3.74 -18.68 -12.23
N PRO A 7 4.39 -17.50 -12.30
CA PRO A 7 5.33 -17.09 -11.29
C PRO A 7 4.64 -16.58 -10.02
N LYS A 8 3.58 -15.75 -10.12
CA LYS A 8 2.93 -15.01 -9.00
C LYS A 8 1.45 -14.73 -9.26
N SER A 9 0.71 -14.19 -8.28
CA SER A 9 -0.76 -14.07 -8.35
C SER A 9 -1.38 -12.81 -7.77
N ASP A 10 -0.71 -11.66 -7.88
CA ASP A 10 -1.30 -10.35 -7.53
C ASP A 10 -0.58 -9.22 -8.29
N ILE A 11 -1.34 -8.24 -8.82
CA ILE A 11 -0.78 -7.08 -9.53
C ILE A 11 0.16 -6.26 -8.65
N GLN A 12 -0.14 -6.14 -7.36
CA GLN A 12 0.71 -5.41 -6.41
C GLN A 12 2.09 -6.06 -6.28
N GLU A 13 2.16 -7.39 -6.43
CA GLU A 13 3.43 -8.10 -6.45
C GLU A 13 4.22 -7.80 -7.74
N TYR A 14 3.56 -7.70 -8.90
CA TYR A 14 4.22 -7.29 -10.15
C TYR A 14 4.71 -5.84 -10.10
N ILE A 15 3.95 -4.93 -9.48
CA ILE A 15 4.37 -3.55 -9.25
C ILE A 15 5.64 -3.52 -8.38
N LYS A 16 5.64 -4.24 -7.26
CA LYS A 16 6.83 -4.35 -6.39
C LYS A 16 8.03 -4.92 -7.15
N ILE A 17 7.81 -5.96 -7.95
CA ILE A 17 8.85 -6.61 -8.74
C ILE A 17 9.47 -5.63 -9.74
N ILE A 18 8.65 -4.90 -10.51
CA ILE A 18 9.19 -3.95 -11.49
C ILE A 18 9.89 -2.77 -10.81
N SER A 19 9.42 -2.30 -9.65
CA SER A 19 10.11 -1.28 -8.85
C SER A 19 11.51 -1.74 -8.42
N VAL A 20 11.64 -2.99 -7.99
CA VAL A 20 12.91 -3.55 -7.51
C VAL A 20 13.88 -3.82 -8.67
N ILE A 21 13.37 -4.35 -9.79
CA ILE A 21 14.17 -4.49 -11.02
C ILE A 21 14.66 -3.11 -11.48
N ASN A 22 13.79 -2.08 -11.46
CA ASN A 22 14.17 -0.72 -11.85
C ASN A 22 15.28 -0.16 -10.96
N ALA A 23 15.14 -0.26 -9.64
CA ALA A 23 16.16 0.19 -8.70
C ALA A 23 17.50 -0.56 -8.88
N TYR A 24 17.46 -1.88 -9.09
CA TYR A 24 18.66 -2.68 -9.36
C TYR A 24 19.36 -2.23 -10.66
N VAL A 25 18.61 -2.06 -11.74
CA VAL A 25 19.15 -1.63 -13.04
C VAL A 25 19.76 -0.23 -12.96
N GLU A 26 19.09 0.71 -12.26
CA GLU A 26 19.61 2.06 -12.00
C GLU A 26 20.90 2.03 -11.17
N GLN A 27 20.95 1.20 -10.13
CA GLN A 27 22.15 1.04 -9.30
C GLN A 27 23.35 0.52 -10.10
N GLN A 28 23.11 -0.45 -11.00
CA GLN A 28 24.16 -1.00 -11.88
C GLN A 28 24.56 -0.05 -13.02
N LYS A 29 23.85 1.08 -13.20
CA LYS A 29 24.01 2.01 -14.33
C LYS A 29 23.94 1.29 -15.69
N SER A 30 23.16 0.21 -15.75
CA SER A 30 22.97 -0.58 -16.97
C SER A 30 21.72 -0.12 -17.71
N THR A 31 21.73 -0.21 -19.04
CA THR A 31 20.54 0.02 -19.86
C THR A 31 19.75 -1.27 -20.11
N THR A 32 20.35 -2.44 -19.85
CA THR A 32 19.77 -3.76 -20.07
C THR A 32 19.93 -4.68 -18.86
N PHE A 33 19.13 -5.74 -18.79
CA PHE A 33 19.21 -6.76 -17.74
C PHE A 33 18.76 -8.13 -18.26
N SER A 34 19.15 -9.19 -17.56
CA SER A 34 18.91 -10.60 -17.95
C SER A 34 18.00 -11.34 -16.98
N PHE A 35 17.69 -12.62 -17.25
CA PHE A 35 17.03 -13.50 -16.28
C PHE A 35 17.81 -13.66 -14.97
N ASP A 36 19.14 -13.64 -15.04
CA ASP A 36 19.99 -13.76 -13.85
C ASP A 36 19.88 -12.49 -12.99
N ASP A 37 19.74 -11.32 -13.62
CA ASP A 37 19.51 -10.05 -12.90
C ASP A 37 18.12 -9.99 -12.28
N ILE A 38 17.09 -10.52 -12.95
CA ILE A 38 15.76 -10.71 -12.35
C ILE A 38 15.88 -11.60 -11.11
N SER A 39 16.59 -12.73 -11.22
CA SER A 39 16.81 -13.66 -10.10
C SER A 39 17.55 -13.00 -8.93
N LYS A 40 18.58 -12.19 -9.20
CA LYS A 40 19.30 -11.43 -8.16
C LYS A 40 18.39 -10.38 -7.51
N SER A 41 17.66 -9.61 -8.31
CA SER A 41 16.74 -8.56 -7.84
C SER A 41 15.64 -9.13 -6.93
N LEU A 42 15.04 -10.26 -7.33
CA LEU A 42 14.00 -10.92 -6.56
C LEU A 42 14.53 -11.57 -5.26
N THR A 43 15.81 -11.95 -5.24
CA THR A 43 16.48 -12.48 -4.05
C THR A 43 16.60 -11.42 -2.96
N GLN A 44 16.86 -10.17 -3.32
CA GLN A 44 16.98 -9.04 -2.37
C GLN A 44 15.69 -8.76 -1.59
N ILE A 45 14.54 -9.15 -2.14
CA ILE A 45 13.22 -8.91 -1.53
C ILE A 45 12.54 -10.19 -1.01
N GLY A 46 13.26 -11.31 -0.99
CA GLY A 46 12.75 -12.61 -0.51
C GLY A 46 11.63 -13.21 -1.37
N ASN A 47 11.42 -12.74 -2.61
CA ASN A 47 10.29 -13.15 -3.46
C ASN A 47 10.53 -14.44 -4.25
N ILE A 48 11.63 -15.17 -4.01
CA ILE A 48 11.98 -16.44 -4.67
C ILE A 48 11.87 -17.60 -3.68
N SER A 49 11.25 -18.70 -4.09
CA SER A 49 11.21 -19.95 -3.33
C SER A 49 11.70 -21.14 -4.16
N SER A 50 12.48 -22.03 -3.57
CA SER A 50 12.87 -23.33 -4.14
C SER A 50 13.05 -24.35 -3.03
N GLN A 51 12.49 -25.56 -3.17
CA GLN A 51 12.67 -26.69 -2.22
C GLN A 51 12.49 -26.32 -0.73
N LYS A 52 11.45 -25.54 -0.40
CA LYS A 52 11.17 -25.01 0.96
C LYS A 52 12.20 -24.00 1.51
N ALA A 53 13.16 -23.55 0.71
CA ALA A 53 14.06 -22.44 1.01
C ALA A 53 13.62 -21.15 0.29
N PHE A 54 13.98 -19.99 0.86
CA PHE A 54 13.64 -18.65 0.35
C PHE A 54 14.88 -17.78 0.14
N GLY A 55 14.81 -16.82 -0.78
CA GLY A 55 15.88 -15.84 -1.02
C GLY A 55 17.20 -16.47 -1.44
N SER A 56 18.33 -16.00 -0.88
CA SER A 56 19.67 -16.44 -1.28
C SER A 56 19.90 -17.95 -1.05
N LYS A 57 19.23 -18.53 -0.05
CA LYS A 57 19.23 -19.98 0.20
C LYS A 57 18.47 -20.77 -0.87
N ALA A 58 17.44 -20.18 -1.48
CA ALA A 58 16.72 -20.79 -2.61
C ALA A 58 17.59 -20.86 -3.87
N MET A 59 18.43 -19.85 -4.10
CA MET A 59 19.34 -19.77 -5.25
C MET A 59 20.47 -20.79 -5.17
N VAL A 60 21.00 -21.03 -3.96
CA VAL A 60 22.00 -22.10 -3.74
C VAL A 60 21.35 -23.49 -3.86
N ALA A 61 20.14 -23.66 -3.33
CA ALA A 61 19.42 -24.94 -3.38
C ALA A 61 18.88 -25.29 -4.79
N SER A 62 18.61 -24.30 -5.63
CA SER A 62 18.09 -24.50 -6.99
C SER A 62 19.14 -24.85 -8.02
N PHE A 63 20.43 -24.62 -7.72
CA PHE A 63 21.51 -24.79 -8.69
C PHE A 63 21.50 -26.21 -9.28
N ARG A 64 21.51 -26.27 -10.61
CA ARG A 64 21.62 -27.48 -11.43
C ARG A 64 22.58 -27.19 -12.57
N GLU A 65 23.36 -28.19 -12.99
CA GLU A 65 24.23 -28.07 -14.18
C GLU A 65 23.40 -27.76 -15.45
N ASP A 66 22.22 -28.38 -15.56
CA ASP A 66 21.21 -28.02 -16.55
C ASP A 66 20.31 -26.88 -16.03
N LYS A 67 20.51 -25.66 -16.56
CA LYS A 67 19.73 -24.46 -16.21
C LYS A 67 18.23 -24.60 -16.47
N SER A 68 17.80 -25.49 -17.38
CA SER A 68 16.37 -25.70 -17.67
C SER A 68 15.63 -26.39 -16.52
N LEU A 69 16.36 -27.05 -15.62
CA LEU A 69 15.85 -27.70 -14.42
C LEU A 69 15.97 -26.81 -13.17
N ASP A 70 16.59 -25.62 -13.27
CA ASP A 70 16.69 -24.67 -12.19
C ASP A 70 15.33 -23.96 -11.97
N SER A 71 14.75 -24.19 -10.80
CA SER A 71 13.42 -23.68 -10.44
C SER A 71 13.39 -22.15 -10.30
N VAL A 72 14.50 -21.50 -9.97
CA VAL A 72 14.62 -20.04 -9.83
C VAL A 72 14.77 -19.40 -11.21
N PHE A 73 15.59 -19.99 -12.07
CA PHE A 73 15.72 -19.55 -13.46
C PHE A 73 14.37 -19.64 -14.19
N ASN A 74 13.64 -20.75 -14.02
CA ASN A 74 12.31 -20.92 -14.60
C ASN A 74 11.28 -19.92 -14.06
N GLN A 75 11.36 -19.54 -12.78
CA GLN A 75 10.53 -18.46 -12.21
C GLN A 75 10.83 -17.11 -12.84
N SER A 76 12.10 -16.77 -13.04
CA SER A 76 12.53 -15.53 -13.70
C SER A 76 12.11 -15.48 -15.17
N LYS A 77 12.18 -16.62 -15.88
CA LYS A 77 11.67 -16.74 -17.24
C LYS A 77 10.16 -16.51 -17.32
N ALA A 78 9.41 -17.19 -16.47
CA ALA A 78 7.96 -17.03 -16.34
C ALA A 78 7.56 -15.59 -16.01
N LEU A 79 8.30 -14.93 -15.13
CA LEU A 79 8.08 -13.54 -14.75
C LEU A 79 8.34 -12.58 -15.91
N SER A 80 9.45 -12.74 -16.63
CA SER A 80 9.78 -11.85 -17.75
C SER A 80 8.74 -11.92 -18.87
N GLU A 81 8.15 -13.10 -19.12
CA GLU A 81 7.05 -13.26 -20.07
C GLU A 81 5.84 -12.40 -19.65
N VAL A 82 5.43 -12.44 -18.38
CA VAL A 82 4.29 -11.64 -17.90
C VAL A 82 4.60 -10.14 -17.91
N LEU A 83 5.80 -9.73 -17.53
CA LEU A 83 6.21 -8.32 -17.58
C LEU A 83 6.22 -7.78 -19.03
N ARG A 84 6.62 -8.61 -19.99
CA ARG A 84 6.56 -8.30 -21.44
C ARG A 84 5.13 -8.23 -21.94
N LEU A 85 4.27 -9.18 -21.55
CA LEU A 85 2.84 -9.14 -21.88
C LEU A 85 2.16 -7.87 -21.35
N LEU A 86 2.57 -7.36 -20.18
CA LEU A 86 2.07 -6.09 -19.64
C LEU A 86 2.73 -4.85 -20.26
N GLY A 87 3.72 -5.00 -21.13
CA GLY A 87 4.47 -3.89 -21.73
C GLY A 87 5.38 -3.14 -20.76
N LEU A 88 5.72 -3.74 -19.61
CA LEU A 88 6.59 -3.12 -18.58
C LEU A 88 8.07 -3.25 -18.93
N ILE A 89 8.42 -4.32 -19.63
CA ILE A 89 9.77 -4.57 -20.14
C ILE A 89 9.64 -5.06 -21.58
N VAL A 90 10.70 -4.93 -22.35
CA VAL A 90 10.79 -5.48 -23.71
C VAL A 90 12.09 -6.20 -23.92
N SER A 91 12.08 -7.19 -24.82
CA SER A 91 13.29 -7.83 -25.30
C SER A 91 14.13 -6.83 -26.09
N ASP A 92 15.44 -6.89 -25.87
CA ASP A 92 16.42 -6.11 -26.63
C ASP A 92 16.81 -6.88 -27.91
N GLU A 93 18.08 -6.83 -28.32
CA GLU A 93 18.60 -7.55 -29.50
C GLU A 93 18.33 -9.07 -29.48
N ASN A 94 18.12 -9.67 -28.30
CA ASN A 94 17.81 -11.09 -28.14
C ASN A 94 16.69 -11.33 -27.10
N GLN A 95 16.13 -12.55 -27.07
CA GLN A 95 14.99 -12.88 -26.20
C GLN A 95 15.33 -13.06 -24.70
N HIS A 96 16.59 -12.93 -24.32
CA HIS A 96 17.09 -13.18 -22.95
C HIS A 96 17.61 -11.93 -22.26
N THR A 97 17.76 -10.84 -23.02
CA THR A 97 18.14 -9.51 -22.56
C THR A 97 16.94 -8.58 -22.68
N PHE A 98 16.73 -7.76 -21.66
CA PHE A 98 15.55 -6.91 -21.52
C PHE A 98 15.91 -5.45 -21.25
N LYS A 99 15.03 -4.55 -21.67
CA LYS A 99 15.02 -3.11 -21.33
C LYS A 99 13.73 -2.78 -20.59
N ILE A 100 13.80 -1.91 -19.59
CA ILE A 100 12.61 -1.38 -18.91
C ILE A 100 12.00 -0.30 -19.81
N THR A 101 10.72 -0.42 -20.13
CA THR A 101 10.02 0.58 -20.95
C THR A 101 9.75 1.85 -20.15
N LYS A 102 9.48 2.98 -20.82
CA LYS A 102 8.98 4.18 -20.14
C LYS A 102 7.73 3.89 -19.28
N PHE A 103 6.82 3.03 -19.76
CA PHE A 103 5.68 2.57 -18.97
C PHE A 103 6.09 1.73 -17.76
N GLY A 104 7.07 0.83 -17.90
CA GLY A 104 7.64 0.07 -16.79
C GLY A 104 8.24 0.96 -15.70
N LYS A 105 8.97 2.01 -16.09
CA LYS A 105 9.50 3.02 -15.16
C LYS A 105 8.39 3.81 -14.48
N PHE A 106 7.36 4.19 -15.23
CA PHE A 106 6.17 4.86 -14.68
C PHE A 106 5.48 3.99 -13.63
N VAL A 107 5.26 2.70 -13.92
CA VAL A 107 4.68 1.75 -12.95
C VAL A 107 5.63 1.52 -11.76
N ALA A 108 6.94 1.47 -11.98
CA ALA A 108 7.93 1.33 -10.91
C ALA A 108 7.88 2.46 -9.87
N SER A 109 7.41 3.66 -10.27
CA SER A 109 7.23 4.81 -9.37
C SER A 109 6.05 4.67 -8.39
N TYR A 110 5.18 3.66 -8.56
CA TYR A 110 3.97 3.47 -7.76
C TYR A 110 4.24 3.44 -6.24
N LEU A 111 5.29 2.73 -5.82
CA LEU A 111 5.63 2.60 -4.39
C LEU A 111 6.22 3.88 -3.79
N ALA A 112 6.83 4.74 -4.63
CA ALA A 112 7.34 6.04 -4.24
C ALA A 112 6.28 7.15 -4.39
N THR A 113 5.10 6.83 -4.95
CA THR A 113 4.03 7.79 -5.14
C THR A 113 3.25 7.97 -3.83
N PRO A 114 3.14 9.19 -3.29
CA PRO A 114 2.37 9.44 -2.08
C PRO A 114 0.86 9.50 -2.32
N ARG A 115 0.44 10.09 -3.46
CA ARG A 115 -0.97 10.38 -3.75
C ARG A 115 -1.75 9.21 -4.35
N ASP A 116 -2.99 9.04 -3.89
CA ASP A 116 -3.87 7.95 -4.31
C ASP A 116 -4.44 8.15 -5.73
N ASP A 117 -4.60 9.38 -6.21
CA ASP A 117 -5.03 9.72 -7.58
C ASP A 117 -4.05 9.16 -8.63
N PHE A 118 -2.75 9.40 -8.43
CA PHE A 118 -1.69 8.95 -9.32
C PHE A 118 -1.47 7.43 -9.23
N LYS A 119 -1.63 6.85 -8.04
CA LYS A 119 -1.68 5.38 -7.89
C LYS A 119 -2.84 4.77 -8.66
N ASN A 120 -4.02 5.38 -8.60
CA ASN A 120 -5.19 4.94 -9.34
C ASN A 120 -4.97 5.05 -10.86
N GLU A 121 -4.29 6.10 -11.31
CA GLU A 121 -3.91 6.27 -12.72
C GLU A 121 -2.97 5.15 -13.20
N ILE A 122 -1.92 4.83 -12.44
CA ILE A 122 -1.03 3.69 -12.73
C ILE A 122 -1.84 2.38 -12.80
N LEU A 123 -2.75 2.15 -11.85
CA LEU A 123 -3.60 0.96 -11.84
C LEU A 123 -4.56 0.91 -13.03
N ASN A 124 -5.11 2.05 -13.46
CA ASN A 124 -5.99 2.14 -14.63
C ASN A 124 -5.24 1.82 -15.93
N LEU A 125 -4.01 2.31 -16.09
CA LEU A 125 -3.18 1.97 -17.25
C LEU A 125 -2.76 0.50 -17.25
N LEU A 126 -2.42 -0.04 -16.08
CA LEU A 126 -2.13 -1.46 -15.93
C LEU A 126 -3.36 -2.33 -16.25
N CYS A 127 -4.56 -1.89 -15.82
CA CYS A 127 -5.82 -2.54 -16.18
C CYS A 127 -6.06 -2.51 -17.69
N HIS A 128 -5.80 -1.36 -18.33
CA HIS A 128 -5.92 -1.22 -19.78
C HIS A 128 -4.92 -2.12 -20.51
N SER A 129 -3.66 -2.16 -20.06
CA SER A 129 -2.63 -3.06 -20.59
C SER A 129 -3.06 -4.53 -20.44
N PHE A 130 -3.54 -4.94 -19.27
CA PHE A 130 -4.05 -6.29 -19.02
C PHE A 130 -5.17 -6.67 -20.00
N LEU A 131 -6.20 -5.84 -20.15
CA LEU A 131 -7.32 -6.12 -21.06
C LEU A 131 -6.89 -6.21 -22.53
N ASN A 132 -5.79 -5.54 -22.88
CA ASN A 132 -5.27 -5.46 -24.24
C ASN A 132 -4.15 -6.45 -24.57
N ILE A 133 -3.80 -7.35 -23.63
CA ILE A 133 -2.88 -8.45 -23.90
C ILE A 133 -3.40 -9.21 -25.12
N ASN A 134 -2.67 -9.07 -26.23
CA ASN A 134 -2.91 -9.79 -27.46
C ASN A 134 -1.94 -10.96 -27.51
N TYR A 135 -2.45 -12.17 -27.69
CA TYR A 135 -1.60 -13.35 -27.68
C TYR A 135 -0.75 -13.52 -28.94
N LYS A 136 -1.09 -12.87 -30.07
CA LYS A 136 -0.11 -12.63 -31.15
C LYS A 136 0.78 -11.47 -30.70
N HIS A 137 1.87 -11.81 -29.99
CA HIS A 137 2.69 -10.84 -29.27
C HIS A 137 4.14 -10.88 -29.76
N PRO A 138 4.73 -9.77 -30.25
CA PRO A 138 6.10 -9.76 -30.77
C PRO A 138 7.16 -10.01 -29.70
N GLN A 139 6.85 -9.73 -28.43
CA GLN A 139 7.79 -9.91 -27.31
C GLN A 139 7.88 -11.33 -26.76
N ILE A 140 6.99 -12.26 -27.13
CA ILE A 140 7.03 -13.65 -26.62
C ILE A 140 6.90 -14.62 -27.78
N ILE A 141 7.44 -15.84 -27.65
CA ILE A 141 7.19 -16.89 -28.62
C ILE A 141 5.73 -17.33 -28.46
N ALA A 142 4.86 -16.70 -29.23
CA ALA A 142 3.44 -17.03 -29.26
C ALA A 142 3.09 -17.82 -30.52
N ASN A 143 1.91 -18.44 -30.51
CA ASN A 143 1.36 -19.04 -31.71
C ASN A 143 0.82 -17.93 -32.63
N ASP A 144 1.41 -17.77 -33.81
CA ASP A 144 1.07 -16.73 -34.80
C ASP A 144 -0.40 -16.74 -35.23
N SER A 145 -1.12 -17.84 -35.00
CA SER A 145 -2.55 -17.95 -35.32
C SER A 145 -3.49 -17.28 -34.30
N LEU A 146 -3.04 -16.97 -33.08
CA LEU A 146 -3.91 -16.52 -32.00
C LEU A 146 -4.07 -14.99 -31.99
N THR A 147 -5.13 -14.47 -32.62
CA THR A 147 -5.42 -13.02 -32.70
C THR A 147 -6.52 -12.62 -31.73
N VAL A 148 -6.26 -12.80 -30.44
CA VAL A 148 -7.26 -12.72 -29.37
C VAL A 148 -6.80 -11.83 -28.21
N LYS A 149 -7.72 -11.01 -27.70
CA LYS A 149 -7.62 -10.32 -26.40
C LYS A 149 -8.50 -11.06 -25.39
N PRO A 150 -8.03 -12.16 -24.78
CA PRO A 150 -8.90 -13.10 -24.04
C PRO A 150 -9.56 -12.45 -22.82
N PHE A 151 -8.88 -11.48 -22.19
CA PHE A 151 -9.39 -10.84 -20.99
C PHE A 151 -10.51 -9.84 -21.29
N LEU A 152 -10.37 -9.08 -22.38
CA LEU A 152 -11.46 -8.26 -22.91
C LEU A 152 -12.63 -9.12 -23.45
N ALA A 153 -12.31 -10.22 -24.13
CA ALA A 153 -13.31 -11.19 -24.59
C ALA A 153 -14.15 -11.76 -23.45
N THR A 154 -13.54 -11.97 -22.27
CA THR A 154 -14.25 -12.42 -21.05
C THR A 154 -15.36 -11.45 -20.67
N LEU A 155 -15.06 -10.15 -20.59
CA LEU A 155 -16.04 -9.12 -20.27
C LEU A 155 -17.15 -9.02 -21.32
N ARG A 156 -16.84 -9.28 -22.58
CA ARG A 156 -17.80 -9.25 -23.70
C ARG A 156 -18.70 -10.50 -23.75
N ILE A 157 -18.22 -11.65 -23.28
CA ILE A 157 -18.99 -12.91 -23.23
C ILE A 157 -19.98 -12.93 -22.07
N LEU A 158 -19.64 -12.37 -20.91
CA LEU A 158 -20.50 -12.41 -19.72
C LEU A 158 -21.96 -11.96 -19.96
N PRO A 159 -22.23 -10.86 -20.69
CA PRO A 159 -23.59 -10.44 -21.03
C PRO A 159 -24.32 -11.34 -22.04
N LEU A 160 -23.61 -12.23 -22.74
CA LEU A 160 -24.18 -13.19 -23.70
C LEU A 160 -24.56 -14.52 -23.01
N ILE A 161 -24.19 -14.67 -21.74
CA ILE A 161 -24.56 -15.78 -20.88
C ILE A 161 -25.27 -15.22 -19.64
N GLU A 162 -25.46 -16.01 -18.60
CA GLU A 162 -26.15 -15.60 -17.37
C GLU A 162 -25.33 -14.64 -16.47
N ASN A 163 -24.45 -13.81 -17.05
CA ASN A 163 -23.59 -12.83 -16.35
C ASN A 163 -22.64 -13.42 -15.29
N PHE A 164 -22.32 -14.71 -15.38
CA PHE A 164 -21.31 -15.35 -14.53
C PHE A 164 -20.47 -16.37 -15.30
N ILE A 165 -19.25 -16.60 -14.83
CA ILE A 165 -18.36 -17.65 -15.32
C ILE A 165 -17.65 -18.33 -14.14
N THR A 166 -17.36 -19.62 -14.24
CA THR A 166 -16.48 -20.30 -13.27
C THR A 166 -15.01 -20.18 -13.67
N LYS A 167 -14.12 -20.50 -12.72
CA LYS A 167 -12.69 -20.66 -13.01
C LYS A 167 -12.44 -21.70 -14.12
N ASN A 168 -13.20 -22.80 -14.13
CA ASN A 168 -12.99 -23.88 -15.09
C ASN A 168 -13.57 -23.52 -16.47
N GLU A 169 -14.71 -22.86 -16.53
CA GLU A 169 -15.27 -22.33 -17.78
C GLU A 169 -14.33 -21.29 -18.40
N PHE A 170 -13.80 -20.37 -17.59
CA PHE A 170 -12.75 -19.45 -18.04
C PHE A 170 -11.54 -20.22 -18.60
N ASN A 171 -11.08 -21.26 -17.90
CA ASN A 171 -9.92 -22.03 -18.32
C ASN A 171 -10.13 -22.72 -19.67
N TYR A 172 -11.25 -23.40 -19.87
CA TYR A 172 -11.43 -24.27 -21.04
C TYR A 172 -12.07 -23.58 -22.23
N PHE A 173 -12.94 -22.58 -22.01
CA PHE A 173 -13.61 -21.86 -23.10
C PHE A 173 -12.83 -20.60 -23.47
N ILE A 174 -12.58 -19.70 -22.51
CA ILE A 174 -11.95 -18.40 -22.81
C ILE A 174 -10.49 -18.56 -23.23
N LEU A 175 -9.70 -19.32 -22.47
CA LEU A 175 -8.30 -19.55 -22.86
C LEU A 175 -8.16 -20.48 -24.08
N SER A 176 -9.24 -20.97 -24.67
CA SER A 176 -9.20 -21.72 -25.94
C SER A 176 -9.62 -20.90 -27.15
N LEU A 177 -9.98 -19.62 -26.97
CA LEU A 177 -10.31 -18.72 -28.07
C LEU A 177 -9.13 -18.53 -29.03
N GLU A 178 -9.43 -18.55 -30.32
CA GLU A 178 -8.48 -18.25 -31.40
C GLU A 178 -8.54 -16.78 -31.85
N ASP A 179 -9.73 -16.19 -31.78
CA ASP A 179 -10.02 -14.78 -32.04
C ASP A 179 -11.14 -14.25 -31.11
N ASP A 180 -11.31 -12.93 -31.05
CA ASP A 180 -12.35 -12.24 -30.28
C ASP A 180 -13.37 -11.48 -31.17
N SER A 181 -13.67 -12.00 -32.38
CA SER A 181 -14.75 -11.49 -33.23
C SER A 181 -16.13 -11.73 -32.60
N ASP A 182 -17.11 -10.87 -32.91
CA ASP A 182 -18.47 -11.02 -32.36
C ASP A 182 -19.10 -12.39 -32.69
N GLY A 183 -18.76 -12.97 -33.86
CA GLY A 183 -19.18 -14.32 -34.24
C GLY A 183 -18.62 -15.39 -33.31
N THR A 184 -17.29 -15.40 -33.13
CA THR A 184 -16.59 -16.34 -32.25
C THR A 184 -17.02 -16.21 -30.79
N LEU A 185 -17.25 -14.98 -30.30
CA LEU A 185 -17.73 -14.76 -28.93
C LEU A 185 -19.16 -15.29 -28.72
N LYS A 186 -20.08 -15.08 -29.67
CA LYS A 186 -21.44 -15.63 -29.62
C LYS A 186 -21.46 -17.15 -29.68
N GLN A 187 -20.61 -17.75 -30.52
CA GLN A 187 -20.44 -19.19 -30.58
C GLN A 187 -19.94 -19.72 -29.23
N THR A 188 -18.89 -19.10 -28.67
CA THR A 188 -18.33 -19.50 -27.38
C THR A 188 -19.34 -19.37 -26.24
N ALA A 189 -20.13 -18.29 -26.22
CA ALA A 189 -21.23 -18.14 -25.27
C ALA A 189 -22.27 -19.28 -25.40
N THR A 190 -22.62 -19.65 -26.64
CA THR A 190 -23.52 -20.79 -26.92
C THR A 190 -22.93 -22.11 -26.43
N GLU A 191 -21.62 -22.33 -26.62
CA GLU A 191 -20.93 -23.51 -26.15
C GLU A 191 -20.89 -23.59 -24.61
N ILE A 192 -20.68 -22.46 -23.92
CA ILE A 192 -20.77 -22.38 -22.45
C ILE A 192 -22.19 -22.74 -21.99
N LEU A 193 -23.22 -22.10 -22.55
CA LEU A 193 -24.63 -22.38 -22.23
C LEU A 193 -25.01 -23.85 -22.48
N THR A 194 -24.49 -24.43 -23.56
CA THR A 194 -24.69 -25.84 -23.90
C THR A 194 -23.99 -26.77 -22.91
N SER A 195 -22.79 -26.39 -22.45
CA SER A 195 -22.06 -27.14 -21.43
C SER A 195 -22.80 -27.22 -20.09
N ARG A 196 -23.71 -26.27 -19.82
CA ARG A 196 -24.56 -26.20 -18.64
C ARG A 196 -25.86 -27.03 -18.75
N VAL A 197 -26.13 -27.68 -19.88
CA VAL A 197 -27.38 -28.46 -20.09
C VAL A 197 -27.31 -29.84 -19.44
N THR A 198 -26.19 -30.54 -19.58
CA THR A 198 -26.00 -31.90 -19.04
C THR A 198 -24.67 -32.01 -18.31
N LYS A 199 -24.56 -32.95 -17.37
CA LYS A 199 -23.30 -33.23 -16.66
C LYS A 199 -22.14 -33.57 -17.61
N ASP A 200 -22.44 -34.23 -18.74
CA ASP A 200 -21.44 -34.79 -19.63
C ASP A 200 -20.89 -33.75 -20.63
N ASN A 201 -21.69 -32.74 -21.00
CA ASN A 201 -21.29 -31.75 -22.01
C ASN A 201 -20.00 -31.01 -21.63
N PHE A 202 -19.91 -30.53 -20.39
CA PHE A 202 -18.71 -29.85 -19.89
C PHE A 202 -17.49 -30.79 -19.89
N GLN A 203 -17.64 -32.03 -19.40
CA GLN A 203 -16.54 -33.00 -19.33
C GLN A 203 -16.06 -33.41 -20.72
N ASN A 204 -16.97 -33.58 -21.68
CA ASN A 204 -16.64 -33.88 -23.06
C ASN A 204 -15.91 -32.73 -23.74
N TYR A 205 -16.36 -31.49 -23.53
CA TYR A 205 -15.69 -30.30 -24.04
C TYR A 205 -14.28 -30.17 -23.46
N LYS A 206 -14.14 -30.28 -22.13
CA LYS A 206 -12.85 -30.26 -21.43
C LYS A 206 -11.88 -31.32 -21.97
N LYS A 207 -12.32 -32.58 -22.11
CA LYS A 207 -11.49 -33.67 -22.67
C LYS A 207 -11.03 -33.35 -24.10
N ARG A 208 -11.91 -32.81 -24.93
CA ARG A 208 -11.60 -32.41 -26.31
C ARG A 208 -10.51 -31.33 -26.35
N ILE A 209 -10.64 -30.28 -25.52
CA ILE A 209 -9.67 -29.18 -25.45
C ILE A 209 -8.32 -29.65 -24.91
N LEU A 210 -8.29 -30.46 -23.84
CA LEU A 210 -7.04 -30.99 -23.30
C LEU A 210 -6.31 -31.87 -24.33
N LYS A 211 -7.07 -32.70 -25.08
CA LYS A 211 -6.52 -33.54 -26.15
C LYS A 211 -5.98 -32.70 -27.31
N SER A 212 -6.73 -31.72 -27.81
CA SER A 212 -6.30 -30.89 -28.96
C SER A 212 -5.15 -29.95 -28.63
N SER A 213 -5.05 -29.49 -27.37
CA SER A 213 -3.98 -28.59 -26.93
C SER A 213 -2.70 -29.30 -26.48
N ASN A 214 -2.75 -30.63 -26.32
CA ASN A 214 -1.68 -31.47 -25.77
C ASN A 214 -1.18 -30.95 -24.40
N ILE A 215 -2.11 -30.65 -23.49
CA ILE A 215 -1.82 -30.09 -22.17
C ILE A 215 -2.44 -30.98 -21.09
N ALA A 216 -1.65 -31.30 -20.07
CA ALA A 216 -2.14 -32.02 -18.89
C ALA A 216 -3.10 -31.14 -18.06
N GLU A 217 -4.12 -31.74 -17.46
CA GLU A 217 -5.18 -31.02 -16.75
C GLU A 217 -4.66 -30.14 -15.60
N ASN A 218 -3.74 -30.68 -14.80
CA ASN A 218 -3.07 -29.95 -13.72
C ASN A 218 -2.33 -28.70 -14.23
N THR A 219 -1.62 -28.83 -15.35
CA THR A 219 -0.94 -27.71 -16.01
C THR A 219 -1.92 -26.67 -16.54
N ALA A 220 -2.99 -27.10 -17.21
CA ALA A 220 -4.03 -26.20 -17.68
C ALA A 220 -4.65 -25.38 -16.53
N SER A 221 -4.91 -26.02 -15.38
CA SER A 221 -5.51 -25.34 -14.22
C SER A 221 -4.68 -24.16 -13.69
N ASN A 222 -3.37 -24.18 -13.91
CA ASN A 222 -2.43 -23.13 -13.46
C ASN A 222 -2.51 -21.86 -14.30
N TYR A 223 -2.95 -21.92 -15.56
CA TYR A 223 -3.01 -20.76 -16.46
C TYR A 223 -4.06 -19.72 -16.06
N THR A 224 -4.97 -20.08 -15.16
CA THR A 224 -6.01 -19.17 -14.64
C THR A 224 -5.56 -18.33 -13.45
N ARG A 225 -4.40 -18.61 -12.84
CA ARG A 225 -4.00 -17.97 -11.57
C ARG A 225 -3.81 -16.45 -11.73
N ILE A 226 -3.06 -16.02 -12.74
CA ILE A 226 -2.84 -14.60 -13.01
C ILE A 226 -4.10 -13.91 -13.51
N PRO A 227 -4.80 -14.41 -14.55
CA PRO A 227 -5.99 -13.73 -15.05
C PRO A 227 -7.03 -13.49 -13.96
N ILE A 228 -7.35 -14.51 -13.17
CA ILE A 228 -8.34 -14.39 -12.09
C ILE A 228 -7.85 -13.44 -11.00
N ALA A 229 -6.56 -13.47 -10.65
CA ALA A 229 -6.00 -12.51 -9.73
C ALA A 229 -6.13 -11.07 -10.25
N PHE A 230 -5.76 -10.81 -11.50
CA PHE A 230 -5.79 -9.47 -12.07
C PHE A 230 -7.22 -8.96 -12.28
N PHE A 231 -8.14 -9.81 -12.72
CA PHE A 231 -9.56 -9.44 -12.78
C PHE A 231 -10.09 -8.97 -11.42
N LYS A 232 -9.65 -9.62 -10.32
CA LYS A 232 -10.01 -9.19 -8.97
C LYS A 232 -9.28 -7.91 -8.56
N SER A 233 -7.96 -7.84 -8.79
CA SER A 233 -7.16 -6.69 -8.35
C SER A 233 -7.56 -5.39 -9.07
N PHE A 234 -8.10 -5.47 -10.29
CA PHE A 234 -8.61 -4.33 -11.05
C PHE A 234 -10.12 -4.10 -10.89
N ASP A 235 -10.80 -4.83 -10.00
CA ASP A 235 -12.26 -4.75 -9.83
C ASP A 235 -13.06 -4.97 -11.13
N LEU A 236 -12.56 -5.85 -11.99
CA LEU A 236 -13.23 -6.21 -13.24
C LEU A 236 -14.23 -7.36 -13.02
N LEU A 237 -13.84 -8.35 -12.22
CA LEU A 237 -14.70 -9.46 -11.79
C LEU A 237 -14.64 -9.65 -10.28
N GLN A 238 -15.81 -9.86 -9.67
CA GLN A 238 -15.94 -10.18 -8.26
C GLN A 238 -16.12 -11.69 -8.07
N LYS A 239 -15.33 -12.28 -7.17
CA LYS A 239 -15.53 -13.66 -6.72
C LYS A 239 -16.70 -13.69 -5.72
N THR A 240 -17.69 -14.53 -5.98
CA THR A 240 -18.85 -14.71 -5.09
C THR A 240 -19.29 -16.18 -5.07
N SER A 241 -20.33 -16.52 -4.30
CA SER A 241 -20.96 -17.82 -4.30
C SER A 241 -22.46 -17.73 -4.63
N LEU A 242 -23.06 -18.82 -5.11
CA LEU A 242 -24.47 -18.79 -5.55
C LEU A 242 -25.45 -18.36 -4.45
N LYS A 243 -25.15 -18.62 -3.17
CA LYS A 243 -25.99 -18.14 -2.05
C LYS A 243 -26.10 -16.61 -1.99
N ASP A 244 -25.12 -15.89 -2.53
CA ASP A 244 -25.05 -14.43 -2.50
C ASP A 244 -25.71 -13.82 -3.75
N VAL A 245 -26.22 -14.66 -4.68
CA VAL A 245 -26.95 -14.27 -5.89
C VAL A 245 -28.22 -15.14 -6.01
N PRO A 246 -29.23 -14.93 -5.14
CA PRO A 246 -30.36 -15.85 -4.98
C PRO A 246 -31.17 -16.04 -6.28
N GLU A 247 -31.39 -14.96 -7.04
CA GLU A 247 -32.11 -15.00 -8.33
C GLU A 247 -31.43 -15.95 -9.33
N LEU A 248 -30.10 -15.90 -9.41
CA LEU A 248 -29.33 -16.79 -10.29
C LEU A 248 -29.39 -18.24 -9.78
N SER A 249 -29.29 -18.43 -8.46
CA SER A 249 -29.37 -19.76 -7.85
C SER A 249 -30.72 -20.42 -8.10
N GLU A 250 -31.81 -19.65 -8.02
CA GLU A 250 -33.17 -20.11 -8.30
C GLU A 250 -33.32 -20.47 -9.78
N TYR A 251 -32.97 -19.55 -10.69
CA TYR A 251 -32.99 -19.78 -12.13
C TYR A 251 -32.26 -21.06 -12.55
N LEU A 252 -31.03 -21.29 -12.06
CA LEU A 252 -30.25 -22.47 -12.40
C LEU A 252 -30.87 -23.78 -11.88
N THR A 253 -31.57 -23.70 -10.74
CA THR A 253 -32.27 -24.83 -10.14
C THR A 253 -33.52 -25.16 -10.92
N GLU A 254 -34.37 -24.17 -11.21
CA GLU A 254 -35.62 -24.32 -11.96
C GLU A 254 -35.39 -24.82 -13.38
N THR A 255 -34.35 -24.31 -14.04
CA THR A 255 -33.97 -24.72 -15.40
C THR A 255 -33.10 -25.98 -15.44
N ASN A 256 -32.91 -26.64 -14.29
CA ASN A 256 -32.22 -27.92 -14.14
C ASN A 256 -30.79 -27.93 -14.72
N ARG A 257 -30.06 -26.81 -14.62
CA ARG A 257 -28.72 -26.62 -15.21
C ARG A 257 -27.60 -27.30 -14.41
N PHE A 258 -26.42 -27.36 -15.02
CA PHE A 258 -25.17 -27.86 -14.46
C PHE A 258 -24.10 -26.77 -14.54
N ILE A 259 -23.15 -26.76 -13.60
CA ILE A 259 -21.96 -25.90 -13.60
C ILE A 259 -20.74 -26.81 -13.44
N ASP A 260 -19.76 -26.70 -14.34
CA ASP A 260 -18.57 -27.55 -14.38
C ASP A 260 -18.89 -29.07 -14.38
N GLY A 261 -20.05 -29.44 -14.95
CA GLY A 261 -20.56 -30.81 -14.97
C GLY A 261 -21.22 -31.29 -13.67
N ASN A 262 -21.38 -30.42 -12.68
CA ASN A 262 -22.00 -30.72 -11.38
C ASN A 262 -23.32 -29.97 -11.19
N LYS A 263 -24.20 -30.50 -10.33
CA LYS A 263 -25.38 -29.74 -9.90
C LYS A 263 -24.93 -28.53 -9.05
N PRO A 264 -25.44 -27.33 -9.32
CA PRO A 264 -25.07 -26.15 -8.55
C PRO A 264 -25.46 -26.32 -7.09
N SER A 265 -24.58 -25.89 -6.19
CA SER A 265 -24.83 -25.86 -4.75
C SER A 265 -24.74 -24.42 -4.25
N LYS A 266 -25.30 -24.13 -3.08
CA LYS A 266 -25.19 -22.78 -2.45
C LYS A 266 -23.74 -22.27 -2.34
N ASN A 267 -22.77 -23.18 -2.24
CA ASN A 267 -21.35 -22.87 -2.09
C ASN A 267 -20.57 -22.89 -3.41
N THR A 268 -21.23 -23.10 -4.56
CA THR A 268 -20.56 -23.08 -5.87
C THR A 268 -19.96 -21.69 -6.11
N GLU A 269 -18.64 -21.64 -6.28
CA GLU A 269 -17.89 -20.41 -6.51
C GLU A 269 -18.03 -19.96 -7.97
N ILE A 270 -18.36 -18.68 -8.15
CA ILE A 270 -18.56 -18.05 -9.46
C ILE A 270 -17.88 -16.67 -9.51
N TYR A 271 -17.66 -16.17 -10.71
CA TYR A 271 -17.17 -14.82 -10.97
C TYR A 271 -18.23 -14.04 -11.75
N VAL A 272 -18.61 -12.88 -11.22
CA VAL A 272 -19.58 -11.95 -11.81
C VAL A 272 -18.89 -10.64 -12.19
N ILE A 273 -19.46 -9.89 -13.13
CA ILE A 273 -18.91 -8.59 -13.52
C ILE A 273 -19.05 -7.58 -12.37
N ALA A 274 -17.93 -6.96 -11.99
CA ALA A 274 -17.89 -5.92 -10.96
C ALA A 274 -18.18 -4.52 -11.55
N GLU A 275 -18.30 -3.49 -10.71
CA GLU A 275 -18.71 -2.14 -11.14
C GLU A 275 -17.71 -1.51 -12.12
N HIS A 276 -16.40 -1.62 -11.86
CA HIS A 276 -15.41 -1.13 -12.82
C HIS A 276 -15.45 -1.95 -14.13
N GLY A 277 -15.64 -3.28 -14.05
CA GLY A 277 -15.85 -4.14 -15.22
C GLY A 277 -17.04 -3.71 -16.09
N LYS A 278 -18.18 -3.34 -15.49
CA LYS A 278 -19.36 -2.82 -16.20
C LYS A 278 -19.03 -1.51 -16.91
N THR A 279 -18.29 -0.62 -16.25
CA THR A 279 -17.86 0.68 -16.80
C THR A 279 -16.96 0.50 -18.01
N VAL A 280 -15.95 -0.39 -17.91
CA VAL A 280 -15.06 -0.75 -19.00
C VAL A 280 -15.85 -1.28 -20.20
N LEU A 281 -16.79 -2.20 -19.96
CA LEU A 281 -17.60 -2.79 -21.02
C LEU A 281 -18.52 -1.75 -21.69
N ALA A 282 -19.11 -0.83 -20.94
CA ALA A 282 -19.92 0.26 -21.48
C ALA A 282 -19.09 1.17 -22.39
N ASN A 283 -17.88 1.55 -21.95
CA ASN A 283 -16.95 2.35 -22.75
C ASN A 283 -16.49 1.61 -24.02
N PHE A 284 -16.26 0.30 -23.92
CA PHE A 284 -15.90 -0.53 -25.06
C PHE A 284 -17.01 -0.59 -26.12
N LYS A 285 -18.29 -0.70 -25.73
CA LYS A 285 -19.42 -0.74 -26.69
C LYS A 285 -19.51 0.54 -27.55
N ALA A 286 -19.05 1.66 -27.02
CA ALA A 286 -18.97 2.94 -27.74
C ALA A 286 -17.69 3.08 -28.59
N SER A 287 -16.85 2.03 -28.64
CA SER A 287 -15.52 2.07 -29.22
C SER A 287 -15.29 1.01 -30.31
N ILE A 288 -14.40 1.31 -31.27
CA ILE A 288 -13.88 0.35 -32.26
C ILE A 288 -12.72 -0.42 -31.63
N ASN A 289 -12.78 -1.76 -31.60
CA ASN A 289 -11.66 -2.60 -31.18
C ASN A 289 -10.63 -2.69 -32.29
N VAL A 290 -9.46 -2.07 -32.12
CA VAL A 290 -8.39 -2.11 -33.12
C VAL A 290 -7.39 -3.20 -32.74
N LYS A 291 -7.09 -4.08 -33.70
CA LYS A 291 -6.17 -5.22 -33.53
C LYS A 291 -4.84 -4.98 -34.22
N PHE A 292 -3.79 -5.65 -33.73
CA PHE A 292 -2.44 -5.55 -34.30
C PHE A 292 -2.36 -5.92 -35.79
N LYS A 293 -3.05 -6.99 -36.21
CA LYS A 293 -3.08 -7.43 -37.62
C LYS A 293 -3.66 -6.38 -38.57
N GLU A 294 -4.54 -5.50 -38.08
CA GLU A 294 -5.14 -4.41 -38.86
C GLU A 294 -4.18 -3.24 -39.07
N ILE A 295 -3.07 -3.21 -38.32
CA ILE A 295 -1.99 -2.23 -38.38
C ILE A 295 -0.85 -2.70 -39.33
N GLU A 296 -0.69 -4.02 -39.55
CA GLU A 296 0.39 -4.67 -40.33
C GLU A 296 0.33 -4.49 -41.87
N ALA A 297 -0.42 -3.54 -42.44
CA ALA A 297 -0.50 -3.37 -43.90
C ALA A 297 0.86 -2.99 -44.55
N GLU A 298 1.09 -3.46 -45.79
CA GLU A 298 2.35 -3.58 -46.57
C GLU A 298 3.36 -2.41 -46.64
N GLU A 299 3.13 -1.25 -46.01
CA GLU A 299 4.10 -0.17 -45.87
C GLU A 299 4.33 0.15 -44.38
N LYS A 300 5.30 -0.54 -43.78
CA LYS A 300 5.58 -0.52 -42.34
C LYS A 300 6.10 0.82 -41.80
N ASP A 301 6.67 1.69 -42.62
CA ASP A 301 7.48 2.81 -42.11
C ASP A 301 6.72 4.11 -41.80
N THR A 302 5.52 4.32 -42.34
CA THR A 302 4.80 5.60 -42.11
C THR A 302 3.40 5.43 -41.54
N ARG A 303 2.77 4.26 -41.71
CA ARG A 303 1.37 4.05 -41.30
C ARG A 303 1.24 3.59 -39.86
N ILE A 304 2.13 2.71 -39.39
CA ILE A 304 2.20 2.26 -37.98
C ILE A 304 2.52 3.44 -37.08
N TYR A 305 3.52 4.24 -37.47
CA TYR A 305 3.90 5.47 -36.78
C TYR A 305 2.77 6.51 -36.75
N LYS A 306 2.05 6.73 -37.86
CA LYS A 306 0.88 7.62 -37.91
C LYS A 306 -0.32 7.09 -37.12
N ALA A 307 -0.52 5.78 -37.07
CA ALA A 307 -1.56 5.15 -36.26
C ALA A 307 -1.24 5.27 -34.76
N LEU A 308 0.01 5.04 -34.36
CA LEU A 308 0.47 5.23 -32.97
C LEU A 308 0.43 6.69 -32.53
N LYS A 309 0.84 7.64 -33.41
CA LYS A 309 0.71 9.09 -33.21
C LYS A 309 -0.75 9.51 -32.98
N ALA A 310 -1.68 8.88 -33.67
CA ALA A 310 -3.10 9.16 -33.50
C ALA A 310 -3.73 8.57 -32.25
N ILE A 311 -3.20 7.45 -31.77
CA ILE A 311 -3.60 6.83 -30.50
C ILE A 311 -3.19 7.73 -29.34
N THR A 312 -2.05 8.40 -29.45
CA THR A 312 -1.65 9.46 -28.54
C THR A 312 -2.55 10.70 -28.68
N ASP A 313 -2.82 11.17 -29.89
CA ASP A 313 -3.66 12.37 -30.12
C ASP A 313 -5.15 12.19 -29.75
N TYR A 314 -5.62 10.96 -29.48
CA TYR A 314 -7.03 10.71 -29.15
C TYR A 314 -7.46 11.22 -27.76
N TYR A 315 -6.51 11.62 -26.92
CA TYR A 315 -6.78 12.28 -25.64
C TYR A 315 -6.83 13.82 -25.72
N ASP A 316 -6.51 14.43 -26.86
CA ASP A 316 -6.81 15.84 -27.11
C ASP A 316 -7.02 16.14 -28.61
N LEU A 317 -8.25 16.49 -28.98
CA LEU A 317 -8.64 16.74 -30.37
C LEU A 317 -7.95 18.00 -30.91
N THR A 318 -7.01 17.83 -31.85
CA THR A 318 -6.68 18.88 -32.83
C THR A 318 -7.38 18.60 -34.16
N GLU A 319 -7.86 19.66 -34.82
CA GLU A 319 -8.59 19.65 -36.10
C GLU A 319 -7.81 18.92 -37.24
N THR A 320 -6.48 18.86 -37.11
CA THR A 320 -5.54 18.24 -38.04
C THR A 320 -5.62 16.70 -38.03
N ALA A 321 -5.86 16.09 -36.87
CA ALA A 321 -6.01 14.63 -36.74
C ALA A 321 -7.30 14.16 -37.44
N SER A 322 -8.41 14.89 -37.25
CA SER A 322 -9.69 14.57 -37.89
C SER A 322 -9.61 14.57 -39.42
N LYS A 323 -8.86 15.51 -40.02
CA LYS A 323 -8.65 15.57 -41.49
C LYS A 323 -7.83 14.39 -42.01
N TYR A 324 -6.83 13.91 -41.27
CA TYR A 324 -5.96 12.80 -41.71
C TYR A 324 -6.67 11.44 -41.65
N PHE A 325 -7.46 11.24 -40.60
CA PHE A 325 -8.23 10.03 -40.37
C PHE A 325 -9.45 9.86 -41.28
N SER A 326 -9.87 10.92 -41.97
CA SER A 326 -10.94 10.87 -42.96
C SER A 326 -10.80 9.73 -43.96
N SER A 327 -9.58 9.31 -44.32
CA SER A 327 -9.34 8.24 -45.30
C SER A 327 -9.48 6.82 -44.71
N VAL A 328 -8.98 6.61 -43.49
CA VAL A 328 -9.08 5.32 -42.76
C VAL A 328 -10.50 5.13 -42.23
N PHE A 329 -11.11 6.17 -41.64
CA PHE A 329 -12.49 6.13 -41.17
C PHE A 329 -13.53 6.24 -42.30
N LYS A 330 -13.23 6.83 -43.48
CA LYS A 330 -14.11 6.69 -44.67
C LYS A 330 -14.27 5.23 -45.11
N LYS A 331 -13.22 4.40 -44.95
CA LYS A 331 -13.32 2.95 -45.20
C LYS A 331 -14.14 2.22 -44.13
N LEU A 332 -14.14 2.72 -42.88
CA LEU A 332 -14.81 2.09 -41.74
C LEU A 332 -16.20 2.66 -41.39
N LYS A 333 -16.65 3.72 -42.10
CA LYS A 333 -17.99 4.35 -42.02
C LYS A 333 -18.46 4.73 -40.60
N LYS A 334 -17.60 5.17 -39.67
CA LYS A 334 -18.02 5.65 -38.34
C LYS A 334 -17.11 6.75 -37.76
N GLU A 335 -17.73 7.75 -37.13
CA GLU A 335 -17.12 8.67 -36.15
C GLU A 335 -17.22 7.99 -34.78
N SER A 336 -16.15 7.41 -34.23
CA SER A 336 -16.24 6.65 -32.96
C SER A 336 -14.93 6.63 -32.18
N LYS A 337 -15.03 6.42 -30.85
CA LYS A 337 -13.92 6.11 -29.92
C LYS A 337 -13.23 4.81 -30.32
N CYS A 338 -11.96 4.61 -29.97
CA CYS A 338 -11.21 3.40 -30.32
C CYS A 338 -10.55 2.77 -29.09
N PHE A 339 -10.47 1.44 -29.06
CA PHE A 339 -9.84 0.64 -28.01
C PHE A 339 -8.63 -0.09 -28.60
N PHE A 340 -7.42 0.34 -28.23
CA PHE A 340 -6.17 -0.09 -28.86
C PHE A 340 -5.32 -0.96 -27.94
N SER A 341 -4.49 -1.82 -28.54
CA SER A 341 -3.39 -2.46 -27.81
C SER A 341 -2.34 -1.43 -27.40
N PHE A 342 -1.74 -1.59 -26.22
CA PHE A 342 -0.75 -0.66 -25.70
C PHE A 342 0.53 -0.75 -26.55
N PRO A 343 1.16 0.38 -26.96
CA PRO A 343 2.31 0.36 -27.89
C PRO A 343 3.44 -0.58 -27.43
N TYR A 344 3.72 -0.59 -26.13
CA TYR A 344 4.74 -1.42 -25.51
C TYR A 344 4.45 -2.93 -25.53
N GLN A 345 3.24 -3.34 -25.92
CA GLN A 345 2.86 -4.75 -26.12
C GLN A 345 3.01 -5.19 -27.59
N ILE A 346 3.18 -4.24 -28.53
CA ILE A 346 3.11 -4.51 -29.97
C ILE A 346 4.36 -4.09 -30.76
N LEU A 347 5.32 -3.43 -30.11
CA LEU A 347 6.59 -3.01 -30.70
C LEU A 347 7.76 -3.80 -30.10
N ASN A 348 8.82 -4.00 -30.88
CA ASN A 348 10.10 -4.56 -30.43
C ASN A 348 11.03 -3.51 -29.80
N GLY A 349 12.15 -3.94 -29.20
CA GLY A 349 13.05 -3.03 -28.48
C GLY A 349 13.55 -1.86 -29.34
N ASN A 350 13.91 -2.12 -30.60
CA ASN A 350 14.36 -1.09 -31.54
C ASN A 350 13.21 -0.17 -31.96
N GLU A 351 12.05 -0.76 -32.28
CA GLU A 351 10.84 -0.02 -32.64
C GLU A 351 10.32 0.87 -31.50
N ILE A 352 10.44 0.42 -30.24
CA ILE A 352 10.09 1.22 -29.06
C ILE A 352 11.06 2.38 -28.90
N GLN A 353 12.36 2.15 -29.06
CA GLN A 353 13.35 3.21 -28.93
C GLN A 353 13.13 4.30 -30.01
N GLU A 354 12.84 3.88 -31.23
CA GLU A 354 12.47 4.80 -32.31
C GLU A 354 11.17 5.54 -32.02
N PHE A 355 10.12 4.84 -31.57
CA PHE A 355 8.85 5.41 -31.15
C PHE A 355 9.03 6.46 -30.03
N GLU A 356 9.79 6.12 -28.99
CA GLU A 356 10.06 7.00 -27.85
C GLU A 356 10.88 8.24 -28.23
N THR A 357 11.87 8.09 -29.10
CA THR A 357 12.68 9.21 -29.62
C THR A 357 11.83 10.18 -30.43
N HIS A 358 10.95 9.64 -31.26
CA HIS A 358 10.05 10.44 -32.08
C HIS A 358 9.01 11.17 -31.25
N LEU A 359 8.46 10.53 -30.22
CA LEU A 359 7.56 11.20 -29.29
C LEU A 359 8.25 12.28 -28.47
N GLU A 360 9.51 12.12 -28.08
CA GLU A 360 10.27 13.22 -27.45
C GLU A 360 10.43 14.42 -28.39
N LYS A 361 10.73 14.17 -29.68
CA LYS A 361 10.79 15.22 -30.71
C LYS A 361 9.42 15.86 -30.96
N LEU A 362 8.33 15.07 -30.91
CA LEU A 362 6.96 15.55 -31.06
C LEU A 362 6.50 16.35 -29.84
N ASN A 363 6.82 15.93 -28.62
CA ASN A 363 6.58 16.68 -27.38
C ASN A 363 7.25 18.05 -27.35
N GLN A 364 8.36 18.22 -28.08
CA GLN A 364 9.02 19.50 -28.23
C GLN A 364 8.35 20.40 -29.28
N GLN A 365 7.54 19.84 -30.18
CA GLN A 365 6.88 20.55 -31.29
C GLN A 365 5.36 20.71 -31.09
N CYS A 366 4.77 19.92 -30.20
CA CYS A 366 3.40 19.91 -29.77
C CYS A 366 3.43 19.69 -28.25
N ASP A 367 2.73 20.50 -27.46
CA ASP A 367 2.70 20.41 -25.98
C ASP A 367 2.06 19.10 -25.43
N LEU A 368 2.00 18.03 -26.22
CA LEU A 368 1.24 16.82 -25.93
C LEU A 368 1.96 15.56 -26.43
N LEU A 369 2.08 14.59 -25.50
CA LEU A 369 2.17 13.13 -25.68
C LEU A 369 3.55 12.44 -25.63
N LEU A 370 4.07 12.28 -24.41
CA LEU A 370 4.45 10.97 -23.85
C LEU A 370 4.37 11.07 -22.32
N LEU A 371 3.80 10.04 -21.69
CA LEU A 371 3.76 9.86 -20.23
C LEU A 371 3.18 11.02 -19.44
N ASN A 372 2.03 11.51 -19.88
CA ASN A 372 1.18 12.31 -19.02
C ASN A 372 -0.26 11.83 -19.24
N PRO A 373 -0.65 10.65 -18.70
CA PRO A 373 -2.07 10.29 -18.66
C PRO A 373 -2.86 11.30 -17.81
N TYR A 374 -2.16 12.06 -16.97
CA TYR A 374 -2.42 13.44 -16.62
C TYR A 374 -1.11 14.22 -16.74
N SER A 375 -0.93 15.00 -17.82
CA SER A 375 -0.39 16.32 -17.53
C SER A 375 -1.38 16.87 -16.54
N SER A 376 -0.84 17.33 -15.43
CA SER A 376 -1.50 18.26 -14.57
C SER A 376 -2.40 19.22 -15.39
N LYS A 377 -3.65 18.85 -15.68
CA LYS A 377 -4.68 19.48 -14.90
C LYS A 377 -4.37 19.02 -13.52
N ASP A 378 -3.56 19.83 -12.85
CA ASP A 378 -3.64 20.00 -11.42
C ASP A 378 -5.10 19.76 -11.11
N GLU A 379 -5.45 18.58 -10.59
CA GLU A 379 -6.72 18.45 -9.91
C GLU A 379 -6.61 19.54 -8.88
N THR A 380 -7.31 20.62 -9.20
CA THR A 380 -6.92 21.93 -8.73
C THR A 380 -7.45 21.89 -7.32
N ILE A 381 -6.59 21.50 -6.39
CA ILE A 381 -7.04 21.11 -5.09
C ILE A 381 -7.58 22.37 -4.44
N GLU A 382 -8.83 22.31 -4.00
CA GLU A 382 -9.39 23.43 -3.28
C GLU A 382 -8.89 23.37 -1.85
N PHE A 383 -8.08 24.34 -1.46
CA PHE A 383 -7.56 24.48 -0.10
C PHE A 383 -7.69 25.91 0.40
N TYR A 384 -7.52 26.08 1.71
CA TYR A 384 -7.85 27.30 2.41
C TYR A 384 -6.61 27.85 3.08
N LEU A 385 -6.29 29.10 2.76
CA LEU A 385 -5.12 29.79 3.29
C LEU A 385 -5.52 30.87 4.27
N TRP A 386 -4.82 30.93 5.39
CA TRP A 386 -4.95 32.04 6.32
C TRP A 386 -4.45 33.33 5.68
N LYS A 387 -5.16 34.44 5.92
CA LYS A 387 -4.67 35.76 5.49
C LYS A 387 -3.31 36.11 6.13
N SER A 388 -3.09 35.67 7.36
CA SER A 388 -1.79 35.78 8.04
C SER A 388 -0.94 34.54 7.78
N LYS A 389 0.35 34.73 7.46
CA LYS A 389 1.33 33.65 7.38
C LYS A 389 1.75 33.10 8.74
N LYS A 390 1.59 33.88 9.82
CA LYS A 390 1.84 33.45 11.19
C LYS A 390 0.50 33.25 11.90
N VAL A 391 0.18 32.03 12.29
CA VAL A 391 -1.12 31.66 12.85
C VAL A 391 -0.91 30.99 14.19
N LYS A 392 -1.51 31.55 15.24
CA LYS A 392 -1.58 30.95 16.57
C LYS A 392 -2.97 30.34 16.78
N ILE A 393 -3.01 29.04 17.02
CA ILE A 393 -4.22 28.24 17.16
C ILE A 393 -4.30 27.71 18.59
N SER A 394 -5.45 27.87 19.22
CA SER A 394 -5.76 27.23 20.51
C SER A 394 -6.80 26.14 20.28
N ALA A 395 -6.49 24.90 20.67
CA ALA A 395 -7.34 23.72 20.48
C ALA A 395 -7.47 22.91 21.78
N SER A 396 -8.48 22.05 21.85
CA SER A 396 -8.62 21.05 22.90
C SER A 396 -9.21 19.75 22.35
N LEU A 397 -9.21 18.69 23.16
CA LEU A 397 -9.84 17.43 22.76
C LEU A 397 -11.34 17.55 22.53
N ASN A 398 -12.02 18.48 23.21
CA ASN A 398 -13.49 18.57 23.22
C ASN A 398 -14.04 19.86 22.59
N SER A 399 -13.20 20.62 21.88
CA SER A 399 -13.62 21.91 21.34
C SER A 399 -13.06 22.18 19.96
N PHE A 400 -13.84 22.97 19.20
CA PHE A 400 -13.36 23.59 17.98
C PHE A 400 -12.09 24.41 18.24
N PRO A 401 -11.11 24.37 17.32
CA PRO A 401 -9.95 25.25 17.42
C PRO A 401 -10.37 26.71 17.23
N THR A 402 -9.63 27.60 17.86
CA THR A 402 -9.83 29.06 17.83
C THR A 402 -8.51 29.76 17.50
N THR A 403 -8.56 31.00 17.01
CA THR A 403 -7.37 31.82 16.75
C THR A 403 -7.42 33.15 17.50
N GLY A 404 -6.29 33.58 18.06
CA GLY A 404 -6.22 34.78 18.90
C GLY A 404 -6.57 36.11 18.20
N GLN A 405 -6.64 36.12 16.87
CA GLN A 405 -6.95 37.31 16.07
C GLN A 405 -8.44 37.44 15.69
N THR A 406 -9.28 36.42 15.93
CA THR A 406 -10.72 36.48 15.63
C THR A 406 -11.55 35.53 16.48
N LYS A 407 -12.68 36.00 17.01
CA LYS A 407 -13.73 35.15 17.57
C LYS A 407 -14.38 34.32 16.44
N GLY A 408 -13.97 33.07 16.25
CA GLY A 408 -14.59 32.16 15.29
C GLY A 408 -14.03 30.73 15.32
N LYS A 409 -14.93 29.74 15.19
CA LYS A 409 -14.62 28.32 14.98
C LYS A 409 -14.13 28.10 13.55
N PHE A 410 -13.21 27.15 13.32
CA PHE A 410 -12.81 26.77 11.95
C PHE A 410 -12.47 25.28 11.83
N GLY A 411 -12.52 24.78 10.60
CA GLY A 411 -12.37 23.37 10.22
C GLY A 411 -11.19 23.13 9.28
N CYS A 412 -11.13 21.94 8.71
CA CYS A 412 -10.06 21.44 7.87
C CYS A 412 -9.81 22.36 6.69
N VAL A 413 -8.58 22.87 6.59
CA VAL A 413 -8.15 23.76 5.50
C VAL A 413 -7.68 23.00 4.26
N ASN A 414 -7.80 21.67 4.27
CA ASN A 414 -7.27 20.78 3.25
C ASN A 414 -5.74 20.96 3.03
N CYS A 415 -4.97 20.87 4.12
CA CYS A 415 -3.53 21.16 4.08
C CYS A 415 -2.74 20.11 3.31
N ARG A 416 -1.62 20.53 2.71
CA ARG A 416 -0.67 19.66 2.03
C ARG A 416 0.77 19.89 2.51
N PRO A 417 1.56 18.82 2.76
CA PRO A 417 1.13 17.41 2.75
C PRO A 417 0.10 17.13 3.85
N ALA A 418 -0.80 16.17 3.60
CA ALA A 418 -1.87 15.82 4.53
C ALA A 418 -1.30 14.97 5.70
N ARG A 419 -0.63 15.62 6.65
CA ARG A 419 0.09 14.95 7.76
C ARG A 419 -0.78 13.99 8.58
N CYS A 420 -2.09 14.22 8.67
CA CYS A 420 -3.02 13.33 9.36
C CYS A 420 -3.22 11.98 8.66
N TYR A 421 -2.84 11.86 7.39
CA TYR A 421 -3.01 10.67 6.55
C TYR A 421 -1.67 10.01 6.19
N GLU A 422 -0.65 10.84 5.92
CA GLU A 422 0.64 10.37 5.42
C GLU A 422 1.85 10.92 6.22
N TYR A 423 2.88 10.09 6.35
CA TYR A 423 4.23 10.49 6.76
C TYR A 423 5.03 10.91 5.53
N SER A 424 5.72 12.05 5.59
CA SER A 424 6.63 12.44 4.51
C SER A 424 7.88 11.56 4.50
N GLU A 425 8.54 11.44 3.35
CA GLU A 425 9.81 10.71 3.23
C GLU A 425 10.83 11.19 4.27
N THR A 426 10.94 12.49 4.48
CA THR A 426 11.83 13.09 5.48
C THR A 426 11.54 12.66 6.92
N GLU A 427 10.28 12.34 7.27
CA GLU A 427 9.91 11.81 8.58
C GLU A 427 10.33 10.33 8.75
N LEU A 428 10.51 9.62 7.63
CA LEU A 428 10.78 8.18 7.58
C LEU A 428 12.27 7.86 7.41
N LEU A 429 13.04 8.75 6.79
CA LEU A 429 14.48 8.60 6.56
C LEU A 429 15.25 8.65 7.89
N CYS A 430 16.02 7.62 8.21
CA CYS A 430 16.99 7.64 9.29
C CYS A 430 18.38 8.08 8.81
N ASN A 431 19.18 8.64 9.70
CA ASN A 431 20.50 9.17 9.33
C ASN A 431 21.53 8.06 9.04
N ASP A 432 21.35 6.87 9.62
CA ASP A 432 22.22 5.72 9.38
C ASP A 432 21.72 4.93 8.17
N THR A 433 22.57 4.84 7.15
CA THR A 433 22.26 4.15 5.88
C THR A 433 22.02 2.65 6.06
N THR A 434 22.69 2.00 7.02
CA THR A 434 22.51 0.57 7.33
C THR A 434 21.13 0.33 7.93
N LEU A 435 20.70 1.23 8.83
CA LEU A 435 19.37 1.16 9.43
C LEU A 435 18.27 1.55 8.44
N GLN A 436 18.60 2.27 7.38
CA GLN A 436 17.65 2.68 6.35
C GLN A 436 17.18 1.50 5.51
N GLU A 437 18.06 0.53 5.25
CA GLU A 437 17.77 -0.71 4.51
C GLU A 437 16.80 -1.65 5.23
N ILE A 438 16.59 -1.46 6.54
CA ILE A 438 15.65 -2.23 7.34
C ILE A 438 14.24 -2.10 6.72
N PRO A 439 13.58 -3.22 6.38
CA PRO A 439 12.29 -3.20 5.71
C PRO A 439 11.20 -2.60 6.61
N ASP A 440 10.24 -1.93 5.97
CA ASP A 440 9.06 -1.42 6.64
C ASP A 440 7.80 -1.67 5.81
N LYS A 441 6.74 -2.16 6.45
CA LYS A 441 5.46 -2.46 5.82
C LYS A 441 4.58 -1.21 5.79
N ASN A 442 4.18 -0.73 4.61
CA ASN A 442 3.32 0.47 4.46
C ASN A 442 3.88 1.68 5.24
N PRO A 443 5.07 2.18 4.88
CA PRO A 443 5.81 3.16 5.68
C PRO A 443 5.12 4.52 5.74
N ALA A 444 4.47 4.96 4.67
CA ALA A 444 3.83 6.28 4.61
C ALA A 444 2.50 6.35 5.37
N GLN A 445 1.86 5.23 5.67
CA GLN A 445 0.50 5.19 6.22
C GLN A 445 0.42 5.62 7.70
N VAL A 446 -0.33 6.67 8.00
CA VAL A 446 -0.57 7.16 9.37
C VAL A 446 -1.63 6.36 10.10
N CYS A 447 -2.78 6.09 9.46
CA CYS A 447 -3.86 5.33 10.08
C CYS A 447 -3.61 3.82 9.94
N PRO A 448 -3.34 3.08 11.03
CA PRO A 448 -2.94 1.67 10.95
C PRO A 448 -4.07 0.73 10.52
N VAL A 449 -5.32 1.20 10.62
CA VAL A 449 -6.56 0.47 10.29
C VAL A 449 -7.28 1.05 9.07
N SER A 450 -6.61 1.95 8.33
CA SER A 450 -7.16 2.58 7.11
C SER A 450 -8.53 3.24 7.30
N ALA A 451 -8.77 3.85 8.46
CA ALA A 451 -10.02 4.52 8.80
C ALA A 451 -10.14 5.95 8.23
N ILE A 452 -9.08 6.52 7.65
CA ILE A 452 -9.12 7.83 7.01
C ILE A 452 -9.05 7.62 5.49
N SER A 453 -9.95 8.26 4.75
CA SER A 453 -9.96 8.33 3.28
C SER A 453 -10.17 9.78 2.85
N PHE A 454 -10.30 10.04 1.54
CA PHE A 454 -10.59 11.37 1.02
C PHE A 454 -11.91 11.37 0.22
N ASN A 455 -12.67 12.46 0.32
CA ASN A 455 -13.85 12.67 -0.53
C ASN A 455 -13.48 13.22 -1.92
N SER A 456 -14.48 13.46 -2.77
CA SER A 456 -14.30 14.01 -4.12
C SER A 456 -13.67 15.41 -4.19
N LYS A 457 -13.58 16.13 -3.07
CA LYS A 457 -12.88 17.42 -2.95
C LYS A 457 -11.51 17.28 -2.28
N LEU A 458 -11.06 16.05 -2.07
CA LEU A 458 -9.81 15.67 -1.42
C LEU A 458 -9.71 16.14 0.04
N PHE A 459 -10.85 16.29 0.72
CA PHE A 459 -10.89 16.48 2.17
C PHE A 459 -10.90 15.13 2.87
N PRO A 460 -10.20 14.99 4.01
CA PRO A 460 -10.18 13.74 4.74
C PRO A 460 -11.56 13.44 5.36
N VAL A 461 -11.96 12.17 5.29
CA VAL A 461 -13.20 11.61 5.84
C VAL A 461 -12.84 10.42 6.73
N LEU A 462 -13.55 10.28 7.84
CA LEU A 462 -13.33 9.21 8.80
C LEU A 462 -14.40 8.11 8.63
N ASP A 463 -13.93 6.86 8.52
CA ASP A 463 -14.70 5.64 8.66
C ASP A 463 -14.76 5.26 10.14
N TYR A 464 -15.91 5.51 10.77
CA TYR A 464 -16.11 5.33 12.21
C TYR A 464 -16.06 3.86 12.63
N ASP A 465 -16.43 2.94 11.74
CA ASP A 465 -16.50 1.51 12.02
C ASP A 465 -15.10 0.90 12.10
N LYS A 466 -14.15 1.45 11.34
CA LYS A 466 -12.74 1.03 11.39
C LYS A 466 -11.93 1.75 12.47
N CYS A 467 -12.32 2.96 12.86
CA CYS A 467 -11.51 3.78 13.75
C CYS A 467 -11.39 3.19 15.15
N VAL A 468 -10.14 3.01 15.62
CA VAL A 468 -9.82 2.46 16.95
C VAL A 468 -9.52 3.52 18.01
N ASP A 469 -9.79 4.80 17.76
CA ASP A 469 -9.56 5.91 18.71
C ASP A 469 -8.09 6.06 19.19
N CYS A 470 -7.12 5.69 18.36
CA CYS A 470 -5.69 5.76 18.70
C CYS A 470 -5.11 7.19 18.80
N GLY A 471 -5.83 8.21 18.32
CA GLY A 471 -5.41 9.61 18.43
C GLY A 471 -4.22 10.05 17.54
N ILE A 472 -3.61 9.16 16.75
CA ILE A 472 -2.43 9.51 15.91
C ILE A 472 -2.74 10.59 14.87
N CYS A 473 -3.93 10.59 14.29
CA CYS A 473 -4.33 11.66 13.37
C CYS A 473 -4.57 13.00 14.09
N VAL A 474 -5.00 12.96 15.36
CA VAL A 474 -5.16 14.15 16.22
C VAL A 474 -3.81 14.79 16.49
N SER A 475 -2.81 14.00 16.90
CA SER A 475 -1.43 14.47 17.16
C SER A 475 -0.75 15.05 15.92
N ARG A 476 -1.08 14.53 14.74
CA ARG A 476 -0.49 14.97 13.48
C ARG A 476 -1.20 16.14 12.80
N CYS A 477 -2.39 16.53 13.27
CA CYS A 477 -3.13 17.64 12.68
C CYS A 477 -2.53 18.99 13.12
N PRO A 478 -1.86 19.76 12.23
CA PRO A 478 -1.22 21.02 12.64
C PRO A 478 -2.24 22.11 13.01
N TYR A 479 -3.51 21.94 12.62
CA TYR A 479 -4.57 22.91 12.85
C TYR A 479 -5.51 22.55 14.00
N GLY A 480 -5.34 21.38 14.65
CA GLY A 480 -6.19 20.94 15.75
C GLY A 480 -7.68 20.74 15.37
N VAL A 481 -7.97 20.50 14.09
CA VAL A 481 -9.35 20.34 13.57
C VAL A 481 -9.88 18.91 13.65
N ILE A 482 -8.99 17.95 13.96
CA ILE A 482 -9.36 16.57 14.28
C ILE A 482 -9.42 16.48 15.80
N ASN A 483 -10.60 16.31 16.36
CA ASN A 483 -10.86 16.30 17.80
C ASN A 483 -12.03 15.39 18.15
N TYR A 484 -12.41 15.29 19.42
CA TYR A 484 -13.52 14.47 19.88
C TYR A 484 -14.71 15.37 20.21
N GLN A 485 -15.83 15.19 19.53
CA GLN A 485 -17.08 15.89 19.84
C GLN A 485 -18.11 14.87 20.31
N ASN A 486 -18.71 15.10 21.48
CA ASN A 486 -19.61 14.14 22.13
C ASN A 486 -18.97 12.74 22.20
N ASP A 487 -17.69 12.69 22.58
CA ASP A 487 -16.85 11.49 22.65
C ASP A 487 -16.58 10.76 21.32
N ILE A 488 -16.93 11.33 20.17
CA ILE A 488 -16.70 10.73 18.85
C ILE A 488 -15.59 11.51 18.16
N LEU A 489 -14.60 10.82 17.61
CA LEU A 489 -13.55 11.43 16.81
C LEU A 489 -14.16 12.03 15.54
N VAL A 490 -14.00 13.33 15.32
CA VAL A 490 -14.52 14.05 14.16
C VAL A 490 -13.42 14.81 13.45
N ILE A 491 -13.56 14.94 12.13
CA ILE A 491 -12.78 15.85 11.32
C ILE A 491 -13.69 17.05 11.06
N ASN A 492 -13.46 18.17 11.74
CA ASN A 492 -14.28 19.35 11.52
C ASN A 492 -14.06 19.88 10.09
N GLN A 493 -15.12 20.03 9.30
CA GLN A 493 -15.06 20.61 7.95
C GLN A 493 -15.65 22.03 7.87
N GLU A 494 -16.16 22.59 8.98
CA GLU A 494 -16.79 23.90 9.01
C GLU A 494 -15.77 25.05 8.92
N LEU A 495 -15.73 25.77 7.80
CA LEU A 495 -14.76 26.83 7.55
C LEU A 495 -15.34 28.23 7.80
N SER A 496 -14.67 29.04 8.62
CA SER A 496 -14.97 30.48 8.76
C SER A 496 -14.30 31.29 7.65
N ARG A 497 -15.09 31.76 6.67
CA ARG A 497 -14.58 32.49 5.49
C ARG A 497 -14.02 33.88 5.81
N LYS A 498 -14.20 34.43 7.01
CA LYS A 498 -13.76 35.81 7.33
C LYS A 498 -12.24 35.99 7.21
N ASN A 499 -11.45 34.95 7.51
CA ASN A 499 -9.98 35.01 7.55
C ASN A 499 -9.27 34.03 6.62
N LEU A 500 -10.03 33.26 5.86
CA LEU A 500 -9.52 32.26 4.94
C LEU A 500 -9.70 32.77 3.51
N THR A 501 -8.72 32.49 2.67
CA THR A 501 -8.78 32.68 1.23
C THR A 501 -8.80 31.32 0.57
N VAL A 502 -9.73 31.13 -0.36
CA VAL A 502 -9.79 29.90 -1.16
C VAL A 502 -8.70 29.97 -2.22
N LYS A 503 -7.95 28.90 -2.37
CA LYS A 503 -7.00 28.70 -3.46
C LYS A 503 -7.30 27.37 -4.15
N LYS A 504 -6.99 27.36 -5.44
CA LYS A 504 -6.97 26.18 -6.29
C LYS A 504 -5.61 26.15 -6.95
N ALA A 505 -4.87 25.08 -6.72
CA ALA A 505 -3.52 24.90 -7.24
C ALA A 505 -3.22 23.40 -7.33
N SER A 506 -2.07 23.03 -7.90
CA SER A 506 -1.56 21.66 -7.79
C SER A 506 -1.28 21.27 -6.34
N GLU A 507 -1.20 19.97 -6.07
CA GLU A 507 -0.76 19.51 -4.75
C GLU A 507 0.66 19.97 -4.43
N SER A 508 1.58 19.91 -5.41
CA SER A 508 2.96 20.37 -5.26
C SER A 508 3.03 21.87 -4.95
N GLU A 509 2.23 22.68 -5.65
CA GLU A 509 2.12 24.12 -5.39
C GLU A 509 1.53 24.38 -4.01
N ALA A 510 0.50 23.63 -3.60
CA ALA A 510 -0.07 23.76 -2.27
C ALA A 510 0.97 23.42 -1.18
N ILE A 511 1.78 22.38 -1.37
CA ILE A 511 2.90 22.04 -0.47
C ILE A 511 3.86 23.23 -0.35
N GLU A 512 4.30 23.81 -1.47
CA GLU A 512 5.19 24.98 -1.48
C GLU A 512 4.56 26.23 -0.87
N ILE A 513 3.25 26.40 -1.00
CA ILE A 513 2.51 27.49 -0.38
C ILE A 513 2.46 27.27 1.14
N TYR A 514 2.09 26.08 1.61
CA TYR A 514 1.97 25.78 3.04
C TYR A 514 3.32 25.84 3.76
N LYS A 515 4.45 25.55 3.09
CA LYS A 515 5.80 25.76 3.65
C LYS A 515 6.05 27.21 4.11
N LYS A 516 5.32 28.18 3.56
CA LYS A 516 5.45 29.62 3.91
C LYS A 516 4.64 30.02 5.14
N TYR A 517 3.88 29.10 5.74
CA TYR A 517 3.05 29.36 6.92
C TYR A 517 3.72 28.82 8.19
N GLU A 518 3.79 29.66 9.20
CA GLU A 518 4.22 29.30 10.54
C GLU A 518 2.97 29.08 11.41
N ILE A 519 2.74 27.83 11.80
CA ILE A 519 1.58 27.44 12.61
C ILE A 519 2.07 27.11 14.02
N ALA A 520 1.58 27.86 15.00
CA ALA A 520 1.77 27.58 16.42
C ALA A 520 0.47 27.04 17.00
N LEU A 521 0.46 25.75 17.36
CA LEU A 521 -0.67 25.10 18.02
C LEU A 521 -0.43 25.05 19.54
N ASP A 522 -1.34 25.65 20.30
CA ASP A 522 -1.44 25.51 21.75
C ASP A 522 -2.62 24.60 22.05
N TYR A 523 -2.34 23.42 22.60
CA TYR A 523 -3.33 22.38 22.83
C TYR A 523 -3.57 22.21 24.34
N VAL A 524 -4.83 22.23 24.75
CA VAL A 524 -5.26 21.95 26.13
C VAL A 524 -5.89 20.56 26.18
N LEU A 525 -5.32 19.68 26.98
CA LEU A 525 -5.80 18.31 27.10
C LEU A 525 -6.89 18.21 28.17
N ASP A 526 -8.04 17.66 27.78
CA ASP A 526 -9.11 17.28 28.70
C ASP A 526 -8.80 15.88 29.25
N ASN A 527 -8.26 15.79 30.47
CA ASN A 527 -7.83 14.53 31.07
C ASN A 527 -8.99 13.53 31.24
N PRO A 528 -10.17 13.89 31.79
CA PRO A 528 -11.33 12.97 31.83
C PRO A 528 -11.72 12.41 30.47
N LEU A 529 -11.79 13.25 29.43
CA LEU A 529 -12.12 12.79 28.08
C LEU A 529 -11.01 11.90 27.49
N MET A 530 -9.74 12.22 27.74
CA MET A 530 -8.60 11.40 27.33
C MET A 530 -8.69 10.00 27.95
N ILE A 531 -8.94 9.89 29.26
CA ILE A 531 -9.10 8.62 29.98
C ILE A 531 -10.23 7.80 29.35
N LYS A 532 -11.39 8.43 29.10
CA LYS A 532 -12.53 7.78 28.43
C LYS A 532 -12.17 7.32 27.01
N THR A 533 -11.42 8.12 26.27
CA THR A 533 -10.94 7.80 24.92
C THR A 533 -9.98 6.62 24.94
N LEU A 534 -9.06 6.57 25.91
CA LEU A 534 -8.15 5.44 26.11
C LEU A 534 -8.91 4.15 26.45
N GLY A 535 -10.01 4.23 27.21
CA GLY A 535 -10.91 3.10 27.43
C GLY A 535 -11.59 2.57 26.15
N LYS A 536 -12.00 3.49 25.25
CA LYS A 536 -12.52 3.11 23.92
C LYS A 536 -11.43 2.46 23.06
N PHE A 537 -10.24 3.07 23.04
CA PHE A 537 -9.07 2.51 22.37
C PHE A 537 -8.80 1.10 22.85
N PHE A 538 -8.67 0.89 24.17
CA PHE A 538 -8.45 -0.42 24.79
C PHE A 538 -9.49 -1.45 24.33
N THR A 539 -10.76 -1.10 24.33
CA THR A 539 -11.85 -2.00 23.92
C THR A 539 -11.77 -2.36 22.43
N LYS A 540 -11.50 -1.38 21.57
CA LYS A 540 -11.48 -1.58 20.11
C LYS A 540 -10.25 -2.36 19.65
N VAL A 541 -9.08 -2.13 20.27
CA VAL A 541 -7.85 -2.80 19.84
C VAL A 541 -7.80 -4.29 20.15
N GLN A 542 -8.61 -4.78 21.10
CA GLN A 542 -8.68 -6.22 21.46
C GLN A 542 -9.01 -7.13 20.27
N LYS A 543 -9.64 -6.60 19.22
CA LYS A 543 -10.03 -7.36 18.02
C LYS A 543 -8.98 -7.34 16.91
N LEU A 544 -7.94 -6.52 17.05
CA LEU A 544 -6.95 -6.33 16.00
C LEU A 544 -6.03 -7.53 15.88
N LYS A 545 -5.83 -7.96 14.64
CA LYS A 545 -4.87 -9.00 14.30
C LYS A 545 -3.46 -8.44 14.17
N LYS A 546 -2.46 -9.31 14.10
CA LYS A 546 -1.04 -8.97 13.92
C LYS A 546 -0.79 -7.96 12.79
N ASP A 547 -1.47 -8.10 11.65
CA ASP A 547 -1.27 -7.26 10.47
C ASP A 547 -1.76 -5.81 10.63
N GLU A 548 -2.61 -5.54 11.63
CA GLU A 548 -3.14 -4.21 12.00
C GLU A 548 -2.51 -3.68 13.30
N PHE A 549 -2.31 -4.55 14.29
CA PHE A 549 -1.79 -4.18 15.61
C PHE A 549 -0.30 -3.78 15.56
N TYR A 550 0.51 -4.44 14.74
CA TYR A 550 1.93 -4.13 14.63
C TYR A 550 2.16 -2.74 13.99
N PRO A 551 1.52 -2.40 12.84
CA PRO A 551 1.54 -1.03 12.34
C PRO A 551 1.01 0.01 13.32
N LEU A 552 0.00 -0.32 14.15
CA LEU A 552 -0.49 0.56 15.20
C LEU A 552 0.62 0.88 16.21
N VAL A 553 1.29 -0.13 16.77
CA VAL A 553 2.40 0.05 17.71
C VAL A 553 3.53 0.89 17.09
N ARG A 554 3.93 0.59 15.85
CA ARG A 554 4.92 1.38 15.11
C ARG A 554 4.50 2.85 14.99
N ASN A 555 3.25 3.11 14.59
CA ASN A 555 2.78 4.47 14.39
C ASN A 555 2.61 5.23 15.71
N LEU A 556 2.35 4.53 16.83
CA LEU A 556 2.39 5.13 18.17
C LEU A 556 3.82 5.56 18.55
N PHE A 557 4.84 4.76 18.25
CA PHE A 557 6.24 5.18 18.43
C PHE A 557 6.58 6.39 17.54
N ARG A 558 6.16 6.38 16.27
CA ARG A 558 6.39 7.51 15.34
C ARG A 558 5.74 8.80 15.77
N SER A 559 4.54 8.73 16.32
CA SER A 559 3.83 9.90 16.83
C SER A 559 4.49 10.49 18.10
N LEU A 560 5.37 9.74 18.77
CA LEU A 560 6.29 10.25 19.80
C LEU A 560 7.61 10.81 19.23
N GLY A 561 7.77 10.86 17.91
CA GLY A 561 8.97 11.37 17.22
C GLY A 561 10.07 10.34 16.99
N LEU A 562 9.81 9.05 17.25
CA LEU A 562 10.77 7.97 17.04
C LEU A 562 10.69 7.42 15.61
N LYS A 563 11.83 7.11 14.99
CA LYS A 563 11.83 6.46 13.68
C LYS A 563 11.64 4.96 13.87
N ALA A 564 10.40 4.49 13.83
CA ALA A 564 10.06 3.07 13.99
C ALA A 564 9.70 2.40 12.66
N LYS A 565 9.93 1.09 12.55
CA LYS A 565 9.63 0.23 11.39
C LYS A 565 8.99 -1.08 11.84
N VAL A 566 8.25 -1.75 10.97
CA VAL A 566 7.66 -3.08 11.21
C VAL A 566 8.16 -4.09 10.19
N GLY A 567 8.53 -5.27 10.69
CA GLY A 567 9.03 -6.38 9.88
C GLY A 567 7.98 -6.88 8.89
N LYS A 568 8.43 -7.45 7.76
CA LYS A 568 7.55 -8.06 6.76
C LYS A 568 7.36 -9.54 7.09
N SER A 569 6.11 -10.02 7.08
CA SER A 569 5.81 -11.44 7.28
C SER A 569 6.59 -12.31 6.29
N GLY A 570 7.39 -13.26 6.80
CA GLY A 570 8.21 -14.16 5.98
C GLY A 570 9.67 -13.74 5.80
N ASP A 571 10.07 -12.58 6.32
CA ASP A 571 11.48 -12.16 6.34
C ASP A 571 12.20 -12.79 7.55
N THR A 572 13.04 -13.80 7.30
CA THR A 572 13.83 -14.46 8.35
C THR A 572 15.19 -13.80 8.59
N GLN A 573 15.56 -12.79 7.81
CA GLN A 573 16.85 -12.10 7.95
C GLN A 573 16.83 -11.18 9.17
N TRP A 574 15.69 -10.56 9.44
CA TRP A 574 15.51 -9.60 10.52
C TRP A 574 14.54 -10.15 11.57
N ARG A 575 15.05 -10.50 12.75
CA ARG A 575 14.23 -11.01 13.87
C ARG A 575 13.74 -9.87 14.77
N TYR A 576 12.65 -9.23 14.36
CA TYR A 576 11.86 -8.33 15.20
C TYR A 576 10.44 -8.22 14.66
N ASP A 577 9.48 -7.90 15.53
CA ASP A 577 8.12 -7.54 15.11
C ASP A 577 8.07 -6.07 14.67
N ALA A 578 8.65 -5.19 15.49
CA ALA A 578 8.94 -3.81 15.15
C ALA A 578 10.33 -3.40 15.65
N ILE A 579 10.87 -2.31 15.12
CA ILE A 579 12.17 -1.76 15.57
C ILE A 579 12.14 -0.24 15.51
N VAL A 580 12.57 0.40 16.58
CA VAL A 580 12.97 1.82 16.55
C VAL A 580 14.42 1.87 16.10
N VAL A 581 14.73 2.73 15.13
CA VAL A 581 16.08 2.89 14.58
C VAL A 581 16.74 4.22 14.95
N GLU A 582 15.96 5.23 15.33
CA GLU A 582 16.46 6.54 15.74
C GLU A 582 15.52 7.17 16.78
N PRO A 583 16.04 7.80 17.85
CA PRO A 583 17.45 8.06 18.18
C PRO A 583 18.21 6.85 18.76
N LEU A 584 17.48 5.78 19.10
CA LEU A 584 18.02 4.54 19.65
C LEU A 584 17.61 3.37 18.77
N VAL A 585 18.42 2.31 18.79
CA VAL A 585 18.05 1.02 18.20
C VAL A 585 17.33 0.21 19.27
N ILE A 586 16.01 0.02 19.09
CA ILE A 586 15.15 -0.68 20.05
C ILE A 586 14.33 -1.72 19.27
N PRO A 587 14.80 -2.97 19.18
CA PRO A 587 13.95 -4.04 18.71
C PRO A 587 12.80 -4.26 19.69
N ALA A 588 11.60 -4.38 19.16
CA ALA A 588 10.38 -4.59 19.92
C ALA A 588 9.77 -5.94 19.52
N GLU A 589 9.54 -6.78 20.53
CA GLU A 589 8.68 -7.96 20.45
C GLU A 589 7.23 -7.53 20.74
N ILE A 590 6.28 -7.88 19.87
CA ILE A 590 4.89 -7.43 20.00
C ILE A 590 3.97 -8.64 20.15
N LYS A 591 3.10 -8.63 21.16
CA LYS A 591 1.98 -9.57 21.27
C LYS A 591 0.70 -8.87 20.85
N SER A 592 0.16 -9.30 19.70
CA SER A 592 -1.16 -8.82 19.31
C SER A 592 -2.22 -9.34 20.27
N PRO A 593 -3.32 -8.61 20.52
CA PRO A 593 -4.36 -9.05 21.44
C PRO A 593 -5.00 -10.40 21.05
N THR A 594 -4.98 -10.73 19.76
CA THR A 594 -5.42 -12.04 19.24
C THR A 594 -4.44 -13.19 19.52
N GLU A 595 -3.16 -12.89 19.78
CA GLU A 595 -2.14 -13.88 20.15
C GLU A 595 -2.03 -14.03 21.66
N ASP A 596 -1.73 -12.92 22.35
CA ASP A 596 -1.71 -12.82 23.80
C ASP A 596 -1.94 -11.36 24.21
N THR A 597 -2.88 -11.14 25.12
CA THR A 597 -3.20 -9.81 25.63
C THR A 597 -2.18 -9.28 26.62
N VAL A 598 -1.42 -10.16 27.30
CA VAL A 598 -0.52 -9.79 28.40
C VAL A 598 0.96 -9.95 28.05
N ILE A 599 1.80 -9.10 28.63
CA ILE A 599 3.25 -9.29 28.63
C ILE A 599 3.61 -10.53 29.45
N ASN A 600 4.25 -11.52 28.83
CA ASN A 600 4.57 -12.82 29.44
C ASN A 600 6.08 -13.14 29.39
N PRO A 601 6.59 -14.09 30.20
CA PRO A 601 8.02 -14.44 30.20
C PRO A 601 8.57 -14.88 28.83
N ASN A 602 7.76 -15.53 27.99
CA ASN A 602 8.20 -15.93 26.65
C ASN A 602 8.48 -14.72 25.75
N SER A 603 7.66 -13.68 25.84
CA SER A 603 7.87 -12.42 25.10
C SER A 603 9.13 -11.68 25.57
N ILE A 604 9.45 -11.72 26.86
CA ILE A 604 10.70 -11.17 27.41
C ILE A 604 11.90 -11.93 26.86
N ARG A 605 11.85 -13.27 26.87
CA ARG A 605 12.89 -14.12 26.27
C ARG A 605 13.10 -13.80 24.79
N GLN A 606 12.01 -13.68 24.03
CA GLN A 606 12.08 -13.38 22.59
C GLN A 606 12.66 -11.99 22.34
N ALA A 607 12.31 -10.98 23.15
CA ALA A 607 12.91 -9.66 23.08
C ALA A 607 14.43 -9.69 23.36
N ILE A 608 14.89 -10.58 24.24
CA ILE A 608 16.32 -10.79 24.48
C ILE A 608 17.00 -11.38 23.25
N GLU A 609 16.44 -12.49 22.73
CA GLU A 609 16.97 -13.19 21.55
C GLU A 609 17.04 -12.27 20.32
N ASN A 610 16.00 -11.45 20.10
CA ASN A 610 15.93 -10.49 19.01
C ASN A 610 17.04 -9.43 19.12
N SER A 611 17.23 -8.87 20.32
CA SER A 611 18.28 -7.86 20.56
C SER A 611 19.68 -8.40 20.30
N ILE A 612 20.01 -9.59 20.82
CA ILE A 612 21.31 -10.25 20.59
C ILE A 612 21.51 -10.53 19.09
N THR A 613 20.48 -11.04 18.42
CA THR A 613 20.55 -11.38 16.99
C THR A 613 20.84 -10.15 16.15
N ILE A 614 20.16 -9.04 16.42
CA ILE A 614 20.31 -7.80 15.65
C ILE A 614 21.69 -7.18 15.85
N GLU A 615 22.17 -7.18 17.09
CA GLU A 615 23.51 -6.71 17.43
C GLU A 615 24.60 -7.53 16.72
N ALA A 616 24.50 -8.87 16.79
CA ALA A 616 25.49 -9.78 16.22
C ALA A 616 25.47 -9.78 14.68
N SER A 617 24.29 -9.71 14.07
CA SER A 617 24.11 -9.91 12.63
C SER A 617 24.36 -8.65 11.80
N HIS A 618 24.22 -7.46 12.39
CA HIS A 618 24.21 -6.20 11.63
C HIS A 618 25.27 -5.19 12.08
N ARG A 619 26.18 -5.58 12.99
CA ARG A 619 27.29 -4.74 13.51
C ARG A 619 26.84 -3.33 13.93
N LEU A 620 25.60 -3.21 14.42
CA LEU A 620 25.01 -1.93 14.78
C LEU A 620 25.69 -1.40 16.03
N VAL A 621 26.26 -0.19 15.94
CA VAL A 621 26.94 0.45 17.07
C VAL A 621 25.92 1.26 17.88
N LYS A 622 25.30 0.60 18.87
CA LYS A 622 24.88 1.12 20.19
C LYS A 622 24.07 0.05 20.93
N LYS A 623 24.66 -0.51 21.99
CA LYS A 623 24.09 -1.63 22.77
C LYS A 623 23.11 -1.17 23.84
N GLY A 624 22.15 -2.05 24.15
CA GLY A 624 21.66 -2.24 25.51
C GLY A 624 20.17 -2.03 25.72
N MET A 625 19.32 -1.93 24.68
CA MET A 625 17.88 -1.75 24.90
C MET A 625 17.01 -2.58 23.96
N SER A 626 15.96 -3.19 24.50
CA SER A 626 14.93 -3.94 23.79
C SER A 626 13.56 -3.57 24.38
N ALA A 627 12.48 -3.89 23.68
CA ALA A 627 11.12 -3.63 24.16
C ALA A 627 10.19 -4.84 24.00
N VAL A 628 9.22 -4.95 24.90
CA VAL A 628 8.07 -5.84 24.75
C VAL A 628 6.81 -4.99 24.79
N VAL A 629 5.95 -5.15 23.78
CA VAL A 629 4.68 -4.43 23.69
C VAL A 629 3.52 -5.42 23.64
N ALA A 630 2.56 -5.24 24.56
CA ALA A 630 1.28 -5.94 24.55
C ALA A 630 0.15 -4.98 24.96
N LEU A 631 -1.07 -5.49 25.13
CA LEU A 631 -2.18 -4.66 25.59
C LEU A 631 -2.14 -4.41 27.12
N MET A 632 -1.70 -5.42 27.89
CA MET A 632 -1.78 -5.44 29.35
C MET A 632 -0.51 -5.96 30.02
N TYR A 633 -0.32 -5.62 31.29
CA TYR A 633 0.73 -6.17 32.15
C TYR A 633 0.27 -7.46 32.82
N SER A 634 1.17 -8.44 32.99
CA SER A 634 0.84 -9.68 33.70
C SER A 634 0.95 -9.55 35.22
N ASN A 635 0.19 -10.39 35.93
CA ASN A 635 0.20 -10.47 37.40
C ASN A 635 1.31 -11.36 37.98
N LYS A 636 2.07 -12.06 37.12
CA LYS A 636 3.12 -13.03 37.53
C LYS A 636 4.47 -12.31 37.61
N ARG A 637 4.76 -11.73 38.78
CA ARG A 637 5.94 -10.88 39.02
C ARG A 637 7.28 -11.63 39.05
N SER A 638 7.39 -12.75 39.77
CA SER A 638 8.71 -13.34 40.10
C SER A 638 9.56 -13.73 38.88
N ALA A 639 9.04 -14.58 37.99
CA ALA A 639 9.84 -15.09 36.87
C ALA A 639 10.18 -14.02 35.82
N ALA A 640 9.31 -13.02 35.62
CA ALA A 640 9.56 -11.92 34.69
C ALA A 640 10.60 -10.94 35.26
N GLU A 641 10.51 -10.62 36.56
CA GLU A 641 11.46 -9.75 37.27
C GLU A 641 12.86 -10.35 37.30
N ASP A 642 12.99 -11.65 37.57
CA ASP A 642 14.28 -12.36 37.55
C ASP A 642 14.93 -12.27 36.16
N MET A 643 14.17 -12.50 35.09
CA MET A 643 14.68 -12.41 33.72
C MET A 643 15.12 -11.00 33.32
N LEU A 644 14.37 -9.96 33.75
CA LEU A 644 14.74 -8.57 33.50
C LEU A 644 16.04 -8.20 34.22
N LYS A 645 16.17 -8.66 35.47
CA LYS A 645 17.38 -8.46 36.27
C LYS A 645 18.58 -9.16 35.65
N ASP A 646 18.44 -10.44 35.29
CA ASP A 646 19.52 -11.22 34.66
C ASP A 646 19.97 -10.61 33.33
N ALA A 647 19.03 -10.14 32.50
CA ALA A 647 19.35 -9.48 31.23
C ALA A 647 20.17 -8.19 31.45
N ASN A 648 19.84 -7.41 32.48
CA ASN A 648 20.58 -6.20 32.82
C ASN A 648 21.95 -6.53 33.43
N ASP A 649 22.01 -7.42 34.42
CA ASP A 649 23.21 -7.69 35.21
C ASP A 649 24.26 -8.48 34.42
N LEU A 650 23.85 -9.42 33.55
CA LEU A 650 24.76 -10.27 32.78
C LEU A 650 25.11 -9.72 31.39
N HIS A 651 24.16 -9.02 30.76
CA HIS A 651 24.28 -8.61 29.35
C HIS A 651 24.22 -7.09 29.13
N ASN A 652 24.08 -6.29 30.20
CA ASN A 652 23.87 -4.84 30.13
C ASN A 652 22.72 -4.47 29.16
N MET A 653 21.67 -5.30 29.16
CA MET A 653 20.48 -5.13 28.34
C MET A 653 19.30 -4.68 29.20
N ARG A 654 18.78 -3.50 28.88
CA ARG A 654 17.55 -2.93 29.43
C ARG A 654 16.37 -3.37 28.58
N ILE A 655 15.34 -3.91 29.22
CA ILE A 655 14.13 -4.34 28.52
C ILE A 655 12.98 -3.47 28.99
N LEU A 656 12.42 -2.69 28.08
CA LEU A 656 11.25 -1.85 28.30
C LEU A 656 9.98 -2.67 28.10
N LEU A 657 9.21 -2.89 29.16
CA LEU A 657 7.88 -3.49 29.07
C LEU A 657 6.84 -2.37 29.05
N ILE A 658 6.19 -2.17 27.90
CA ILE A 658 5.27 -1.04 27.69
C ILE A 658 3.96 -1.50 27.05
N SER A 659 2.82 -1.04 27.56
CA SER A 659 1.54 -1.36 26.94
C SER A 659 1.22 -0.44 25.76
N ALA A 660 0.45 -0.93 24.79
CA ALA A 660 -0.06 -0.10 23.69
C ALA A 660 -0.93 1.06 24.19
N VAL A 661 -1.61 0.91 25.33
CA VAL A 661 -2.40 1.98 25.96
C VAL A 661 -1.50 3.05 26.56
N VAL A 662 -0.39 2.67 27.20
CA VAL A 662 0.62 3.62 27.71
C VAL A 662 1.23 4.42 26.56
N LEU A 663 1.54 3.76 25.44
CA LEU A 663 2.00 4.46 24.23
C LEU A 663 0.94 5.46 23.72
N ALA A 664 -0.34 5.08 23.68
CA ALA A 664 -1.42 6.00 23.31
C ALA A 664 -1.57 7.16 24.30
N TYR A 665 -1.46 6.89 25.60
CA TYR A 665 -1.47 7.89 26.67
C TYR A 665 -0.34 8.93 26.48
N LEU A 666 0.89 8.47 26.26
CA LEU A 666 2.04 9.35 26.00
C LEU A 666 1.80 10.21 24.76
N ASN A 667 1.16 9.66 23.73
CA ASN A 667 0.80 10.40 22.53
C ASN A 667 -0.22 11.52 22.81
N PHE A 668 -1.23 11.27 23.64
CA PHE A 668 -2.15 12.32 24.08
C PHE A 668 -1.46 13.38 24.93
N LYS A 669 -0.61 12.98 25.88
CA LYS A 669 0.15 13.92 26.72
C LYS A 669 1.13 14.76 25.90
N ASN A 670 1.65 14.21 24.81
CA ASN A 670 2.52 14.93 23.88
C ASN A 670 1.82 16.14 23.22
N LEU A 671 0.50 16.09 22.98
CA LEU A 671 -0.26 17.21 22.41
C LEU A 671 -0.08 18.50 23.21
N GLN A 672 -0.24 18.41 24.53
CA GLN A 672 -0.13 19.54 25.44
C GLN A 672 1.32 19.86 25.80
N ASN A 673 2.12 18.83 26.09
CA ASN A 673 3.45 19.00 26.66
C ASN A 673 4.56 19.19 25.60
N LYS A 674 4.33 18.80 24.34
CA LYS A 674 5.30 18.91 23.24
C LYS A 674 6.64 18.26 23.63
N PHE A 675 6.60 16.97 23.92
CA PHE A 675 7.78 16.17 24.24
C PHE A 675 8.80 16.28 23.12
N THR A 676 10.05 16.52 23.50
CA THR A 676 11.18 16.43 22.59
C THR A 676 11.61 14.99 22.43
N ILE A 677 12.33 14.67 21.35
CA ILE A 677 12.93 13.35 21.16
C ILE A 677 13.83 12.97 22.35
N LYS A 678 14.53 13.94 22.95
CA LYS A 678 15.37 13.73 24.15
C LYS A 678 14.55 13.33 25.38
N ASP A 679 13.32 13.84 25.53
CA ASP A 679 12.45 13.48 26.66
C ASP A 679 12.00 12.01 26.54
N ILE A 680 11.65 11.58 25.33
CA ILE A 680 11.30 10.18 25.04
C ILE A 680 12.51 9.26 25.15
N GLU A 681 13.67 9.70 24.67
CA GLU A 681 14.93 8.96 24.80
C GLU A 681 15.30 8.75 26.27
N PHE A 682 15.20 9.79 27.09
CA PHE A 682 15.43 9.72 28.53
C PHE A 682 14.45 8.76 29.21
N LEU A 683 13.18 8.85 28.84
CA LEU A 683 12.12 8.00 29.37
C LEU A 683 12.41 6.52 29.13
N PHE A 684 12.70 6.15 27.89
CA PHE A 684 12.92 4.75 27.53
C PHE A 684 14.23 4.21 28.11
N LYS A 685 15.30 5.02 28.14
CA LYS A 685 16.58 4.60 28.73
C LYS A 685 16.48 4.33 30.22
N ASN A 686 15.75 5.16 30.98
CA ASN A 686 15.72 5.08 32.44
C ASN A 686 14.62 4.16 32.98
N THR A 687 13.77 3.61 32.11
CA THR A 687 12.81 2.59 32.52
C THR A 687 13.41 1.20 32.34
N ILE A 688 13.55 0.46 33.45
CA ILE A 688 13.93 -0.96 33.42
C ILE A 688 12.70 -1.77 33.82
N GLY A 689 12.29 -2.72 32.98
CA GLY A 689 11.12 -3.54 33.25
C GLY A 689 9.81 -2.83 32.92
N SER A 690 8.81 -2.97 33.79
CA SER A 690 7.48 -2.40 33.56
C SER A 690 7.49 -0.88 33.59
N PHE A 691 6.90 -0.29 32.56
CA PHE A 691 6.52 1.12 32.58
C PHE A 691 5.32 1.32 33.52
N ASP A 692 5.61 1.28 34.81
CA ASP A 692 4.65 1.33 35.91
C ASP A 692 4.56 2.72 36.56
N ASP A 693 3.81 2.81 37.66
CA ASP A 693 3.59 4.05 38.41
C ASP A 693 4.91 4.71 38.87
N TYR A 694 5.96 3.91 39.13
CA TYR A 694 7.26 4.44 39.50
C TYR A 694 7.96 5.06 38.28
N ALA A 695 8.02 4.34 37.17
CA ALA A 695 8.66 4.83 35.94
C ALA A 695 8.02 6.13 35.41
N ILE A 696 6.68 6.22 35.42
CA ILE A 696 5.98 7.43 34.98
C ILE A 696 6.18 8.60 35.96
N LYS A 697 6.26 8.33 37.27
CA LYS A 697 6.46 9.38 38.27
C LYS A 697 7.85 9.97 38.14
N GLU A 698 8.87 9.12 38.02
CA GLU A 698 10.24 9.53 37.73
C GLU A 698 10.32 10.34 36.43
N PHE A 699 9.61 9.91 35.38
CA PHE A 699 9.52 10.68 34.13
C PHE A 699 8.98 12.09 34.35
N TRP A 700 7.81 12.23 35.00
CA TRP A 700 7.22 13.54 35.22
C TRP A 700 8.04 14.43 36.14
N ILE A 701 8.68 13.88 37.17
CA ILE A 701 9.63 14.62 38.02
C ILE A 701 10.74 15.21 37.15
N ASN A 702 11.42 14.37 36.37
CA ASN A 702 12.55 14.79 35.54
C ASN A 702 12.11 15.76 34.42
N TYR A 703 10.97 15.49 33.79
CA TYR A 703 10.40 16.33 32.74
C TYR A 703 10.03 17.72 33.26
N LEU A 704 9.30 17.80 34.37
CA LEU A 704 8.88 19.07 34.96
C LEU A 704 10.08 19.85 35.49
N ALA A 705 11.02 19.19 36.18
CA ALA A 705 12.24 19.80 36.68
C ALA A 705 13.05 20.44 35.53
N ARG A 706 13.25 19.70 34.43
CA ARG A 706 13.94 20.21 33.24
C ARG A 706 13.23 21.40 32.60
N ARG A 707 11.90 21.41 32.59
CA ARG A 707 11.12 22.54 32.04
C ARG A 707 11.24 23.78 32.91
N GLU A 708 11.17 23.63 34.23
CA GLU A 708 11.40 24.74 35.17
C GLU A 708 12.86 25.24 35.08
N GLU A 709 13.83 24.35 34.91
CA GLU A 709 15.23 24.69 34.66
C GLU A 709 15.41 25.48 33.36
N LEU A 710 14.79 25.03 32.25
CA LEU A 710 14.82 25.72 30.95
C LEU A 710 14.15 27.11 31.02
N GLU A 711 13.08 27.25 31.79
CA GLU A 711 12.40 28.54 32.05
C GLU A 711 13.28 29.47 32.91
N ALA A 712 14.05 28.94 33.86
CA ALA A 712 15.02 29.69 34.66
C ALA A 712 16.32 30.04 33.88
N LEU A 713 16.73 29.19 32.95
CA LEU A 713 17.93 29.28 32.12
C LEU A 713 17.88 30.40 31.06
N ASP A 714 16.69 30.90 30.71
CA ASP A 714 16.53 32.18 30.01
C ASP A 714 17.05 33.38 30.87
N GLY A 715 17.56 33.09 32.07
CA GLY A 715 18.46 33.90 32.90
C GLY A 715 19.59 33.09 33.57
N ARG A 716 20.46 32.43 32.79
CA ARG A 716 21.83 31.90 33.15
C ARG A 716 21.97 31.01 34.43
N ALA A 717 22.18 29.70 34.27
CA ALA A 717 22.97 28.81 35.17
C ALA A 717 23.09 27.36 34.65
N GLU A 718 24.26 26.72 34.76
CA GLU A 718 24.53 25.34 34.26
C GLU A 718 23.93 24.18 35.08
N TYR A 719 23.82 23.02 34.41
CA TYR A 719 23.01 21.80 34.63
C TYR A 719 23.26 20.94 35.90
N PHE A 720 24.15 21.32 36.83
CA PHE A 720 24.55 20.42 37.93
C PHE A 720 24.50 21.09 39.32
N ASP A 721 23.28 21.33 39.86
CA ASP A 721 23.06 21.36 41.34
C ASP A 721 21.58 21.38 41.82
N LEU A 722 20.57 21.02 41.00
CA LEU A 722 19.16 21.26 41.34
C LEU A 722 18.40 20.11 42.04
N LYS A 723 18.91 18.88 42.06
CA LYS A 723 18.15 17.71 42.56
C LYS A 723 17.79 17.84 44.05
N ASP A 724 18.70 18.39 44.84
CA ASP A 724 18.52 18.60 46.29
C ASP A 724 17.81 19.93 46.63
N SER A 725 17.81 20.88 45.67
CA SER A 725 17.11 22.18 45.79
C SER A 725 15.61 22.08 45.45
N LEU A 726 15.24 21.28 44.44
CA LEU A 726 13.85 21.07 44.01
C LEU A 726 13.01 20.22 44.97
N GLN A 727 13.64 19.35 45.76
CA GLN A 727 12.96 18.67 46.87
C GLN A 727 12.53 19.64 47.98
N ASN A 728 13.17 20.80 48.07
CA ASN A 728 12.99 21.75 49.18
C ASN A 728 12.19 23.02 48.83
N GLN A 729 11.76 23.26 47.58
CA GLN A 729 10.87 24.40 47.26
C GLN A 729 9.81 24.15 46.16
N ASN A 730 8.65 24.82 46.34
CA ASN A 730 7.50 25.09 45.46
C ASN A 730 6.28 24.13 45.45
N PHE A 731 5.21 24.54 46.15
CA PHE A 731 3.86 23.93 46.17
C PHE A 731 3.28 23.68 44.76
N LYS A 732 3.55 24.58 43.80
CA LYS A 732 3.08 24.47 42.41
C LYS A 732 3.68 23.29 41.63
N PHE A 733 4.93 22.91 41.91
CA PHE A 733 5.57 21.76 41.26
C PHE A 733 4.92 20.45 41.74
N GLN A 734 4.75 20.31 43.05
CA GLN A 734 4.11 19.16 43.67
C GLN A 734 2.66 18.98 43.21
N ASP A 735 1.89 20.07 43.08
CA ASP A 735 0.52 20.03 42.57
C ASP A 735 0.46 19.58 41.10
N LYS A 736 1.37 20.11 40.24
CA LYS A 736 1.46 19.69 38.82
C LYS A 736 1.84 18.22 38.71
N LEU A 737 2.85 17.78 39.46
CA LEU A 737 3.31 16.41 39.48
C LEU A 737 2.19 15.47 39.92
N LYS A 738 1.53 15.78 41.05
CA LYS A 738 0.41 15.01 41.57
C LYS A 738 -0.70 14.87 40.52
N LYS A 739 -1.07 15.95 39.85
CA LYS A 739 -2.10 15.92 38.79
C LYS A 739 -1.73 15.00 37.62
N GLU A 740 -0.46 14.95 37.22
CA GLU A 740 -0.02 14.08 36.12
C GLU A 740 0.10 12.61 36.55
N VAL A 741 0.47 12.36 37.81
CA VAL A 741 0.53 11.01 38.39
C VAL A 741 -0.88 10.44 38.63
N ASP A 742 -1.79 11.19 39.26
CA ASP A 742 -3.17 10.77 39.54
C ASP A 742 -3.89 10.35 38.25
N VAL A 743 -3.64 11.05 37.13
CA VAL A 743 -4.21 10.71 35.81
C VAL A 743 -3.64 9.41 35.24
N PHE A 744 -2.37 9.11 35.51
CA PHE A 744 -1.79 7.85 35.08
C PHE A 744 -2.30 6.67 35.91
N ASP A 745 -2.55 6.84 37.21
CA ASP A 745 -3.11 5.79 38.06
C ASP A 745 -4.41 5.24 37.46
N ASP A 746 -5.30 6.12 36.99
CA ASP A 746 -6.53 5.74 36.28
C ASP A 746 -6.25 4.91 35.00
N VAL A 747 -5.23 5.28 34.23
CA VAL A 747 -4.83 4.55 33.01
C VAL A 747 -4.19 3.21 33.36
N PHE A 748 -3.39 3.16 34.42
CA PHE A 748 -2.67 1.97 34.84
C PHE A 748 -3.63 0.90 35.39
N GLU A 749 -4.68 1.31 36.11
CA GLU A 749 -5.76 0.42 36.54
C GLU A 749 -6.53 -0.22 35.37
N MET A 750 -6.53 0.40 34.17
CA MET A 750 -7.12 -0.22 32.97
C MET A 750 -6.29 -1.39 32.42
N ILE A 751 -4.97 -1.34 32.59
CA ILE A 751 -4.02 -2.24 31.90
C ILE A 751 -3.34 -3.25 32.80
N LYS A 752 -3.51 -3.14 34.12
CA LYS A 752 -3.22 -4.21 35.06
C LYS A 752 -4.21 -5.35 34.84
N ALA A 753 -3.72 -6.58 34.66
CA ALA A 753 -4.58 -7.75 34.65
C ALA A 753 -5.32 -7.84 36.01
N LYS A 754 -6.65 -7.95 36.02
CA LYS A 754 -7.38 -8.19 37.28
C LYS A 754 -7.13 -9.65 37.72
N LYS A 755 -6.96 -9.84 39.03
CA LYS A 755 -6.74 -11.17 39.63
C LYS A 755 -7.91 -12.10 39.40
#